data_AF-A0A8X8Y5L4-F1
#
_entry.id   AF-A0A8X8Y5L4-F1
#
_cell.length_a   1.000
_cell.length_b   1.000
_cell.length_c   1.000
_cell.angle_alpha   90.00
_cell.angle_beta   90.00
_cell.angle_gamma   90.00
#
_symmetry.space_group_name_H-M   'P 1'
#
loop_
_entity.id
_entity.type
_entity.pdbx_description
1 polymer ?
#
loop_
_entity_poly.entity_id
_entity_poly.type
_entity_poly.pdbx_seq_one_letter_code
_entity_poly.pdbx_strand_id
1 'polypeptide(L)'
;MSKLSKLNVSNPKVWVVSGVGLAGVLILAEVHRRRLNAKNRLNEDFGAFVERFELLPYPQPPPPAARLPLSGLTFAVSDNFDVKGYITGYGSADWKRTHEATSDTAEAVKTMLRSGATCVGKTVMDQLGFGILGENKNYGTPINPQKPSYVPGGSSSGSAVAVAGQIVDFALGIDSVGCIRVPASFCGIFGFKLSHGLVPTVGVLPNSQSLDAIGFFASDPSLLHHVGHALLHRSPVEPKRTRHIIIADDLFQLSKVPFQKTVSVVSKAMEKLSGYGKPKHIKFGQYIASNVPSLELFCEESTNKQTAATLRALSSAMLLLQRHEFKINHEEWVKSIKPKLGPDISNRVWAAINTTQENVKSLYKVKVEMRAALRSLLKDDGILIIPTVCDPPLKLNSKKSLLAEFHDRTYALLGITSMSGGCQAAVPLGIHDDSPVSISLVASHGADKFLLDTVLDMYPSLLQEVSIISSSSSLCDTNSNMDTAELLKEKGNAAYKGKQWNKAVSFYTEAIKLNDANATYYSNRAAAYLELGCYQQAEEDCSKAISLDKKYVKAYLRRGTAKESLLFYKEAIEDFKHALVGHTQAVVSCTDSLIRKKIMISRRKGAFLRKDFENASKVEGEAEVGGGVPQEMRRVGDNVVFTRGGMGGRISDRAAEGTIERSWDKVGISLKGDKGCRGRVEKQAEQWKLSAESWRTAARGRRGGVRKKGTKKKMARSLSLTGSADFLYRSFFSYSGLRSTKTDLQEGTVMHCWVPKSHKASKPNLMLVHGFGANAMWQYGDLLHHLMPRYNVYVPDLLFFGESWTRRPDRSEDFQAQCLMRLMEAHGVARLSVVGISYGGFVSYSMAAQFPEMVEKVVVCCSGVCLEEKDLKEGLFEVADLEEVASILMPQTPQKLRELIKFAFAKPVKGVPSCFLSDYIHVRRRFLYRISCSEKRTNSCFNCRQKARQNTQDRTGYVNYFNCFFL
;
A
#
# COMPACT_ATOMS: atom_id res chain seq x y z
N MET A 1 59.36 22.45 -23.47
CA MET A 1 60.28 22.06 -22.38
C MET A 1 60.97 23.29 -21.81
N SER A 2 60.61 23.77 -20.61
CA SER A 2 61.52 24.51 -19.67
C SER A 2 60.85 25.22 -18.48
N LYS A 3 59.63 24.87 -18.03
CA LYS A 3 59.07 25.46 -16.78
C LYS A 3 58.17 24.55 -15.94
N LEU A 4 58.49 23.25 -15.87
CA LEU A 4 57.78 22.29 -15.00
C LEU A 4 58.73 21.32 -14.26
N SER A 5 60.02 21.66 -14.13
CA SER A 5 61.05 20.78 -13.56
C SER A 5 61.49 21.17 -12.15
N LYS A 6 60.56 21.55 -11.27
CA LYS A 6 60.84 21.64 -9.82
C LYS A 6 59.62 21.22 -9.00
N LEU A 7 59.41 19.91 -8.87
CA LEU A 7 58.78 19.29 -7.72
C LEU A 7 59.37 17.88 -7.59
N ASN A 8 60.41 17.77 -6.77
CA ASN A 8 61.04 16.50 -6.43
C ASN A 8 60.05 15.63 -5.63
N VAL A 9 59.59 14.57 -6.30
CA VAL A 9 59.72 13.16 -5.91
C VAL A 9 59.02 12.69 -4.62
N SER A 10 58.02 11.85 -4.89
CA SER A 10 57.64 10.58 -4.25
C SER A 10 57.32 10.56 -2.76
N ASN A 11 56.03 10.48 -2.48
CA ASN A 11 55.56 9.64 -1.39
C ASN A 11 54.73 8.49 -2.01
N PRO A 12 55.26 7.26 -2.09
CA PRO A 12 54.52 6.12 -2.65
C PRO A 12 53.20 5.85 -1.91
N LYS A 13 53.10 6.26 -0.63
CA LYS A 13 51.86 6.18 0.14
C LYS A 13 50.74 7.07 -0.43
N VAL A 14 51.07 8.19 -1.09
CA VAL A 14 50.07 9.09 -1.69
C VAL A 14 49.48 8.49 -2.97
N TRP A 15 50.29 7.83 -3.79
CA TRP A 15 49.82 7.10 -4.97
C TRP A 15 49.03 5.83 -4.60
N VAL A 16 49.43 5.12 -3.55
CA VAL A 16 48.67 3.97 -3.03
C VAL A 16 47.33 4.42 -2.44
N VAL A 17 47.28 5.50 -1.65
CA VAL A 17 46.02 6.02 -1.09
C VAL A 17 45.12 6.60 -2.19
N SER A 18 45.69 7.24 -3.22
CA SER A 18 44.92 7.75 -4.36
C SER A 18 44.43 6.61 -5.25
N GLY A 19 45.22 5.55 -5.44
CA GLY A 19 44.84 4.35 -6.20
C GLY A 19 43.78 3.51 -5.48
N VAL A 20 43.90 3.32 -4.16
CA VAL A 20 42.89 2.64 -3.33
C VAL A 20 41.61 3.49 -3.22
N GLY A 21 41.74 4.81 -3.15
CA GLY A 21 40.60 5.74 -3.19
C GLY A 21 39.86 5.69 -4.53
N LEU A 22 40.58 5.72 -5.65
CA LEU A 22 39.99 5.63 -6.99
C LEU A 22 39.37 4.24 -7.24
N ALA A 23 40.03 3.16 -6.82
CA ALA A 23 39.50 1.81 -6.88
C ALA A 23 38.26 1.66 -5.99
N GLY A 24 38.26 2.25 -4.79
CA GLY A 24 37.10 2.27 -3.88
C GLY A 24 35.91 3.03 -4.49
N VAL A 25 36.15 4.17 -5.13
CA VAL A 25 35.12 4.95 -5.85
C VAL A 25 34.61 4.20 -7.08
N LEU A 26 35.48 3.54 -7.85
CA LEU A 26 35.08 2.71 -8.99
C LEU A 26 34.30 1.47 -8.54
N ILE A 27 34.68 0.82 -7.44
CA ILE A 27 33.93 -0.30 -6.85
C ILE A 27 32.59 0.20 -6.31
N LEU A 28 32.54 1.34 -5.62
CA LEU A 28 31.28 1.94 -5.15
C LEU A 28 30.37 2.36 -6.30
N ALA A 29 30.92 2.97 -7.35
CA ALA A 29 30.19 3.34 -8.56
C ALA A 29 29.71 2.11 -9.31
N GLU A 30 30.51 1.05 -9.38
CA GLU A 30 30.14 -0.23 -10.01
C GLU A 30 29.09 -0.98 -9.19
N VAL A 31 29.21 -1.00 -7.86
CA VAL A 31 28.20 -1.57 -6.95
C VAL A 31 26.90 -0.75 -7.02
N HIS A 32 27.00 0.58 -7.11
CA HIS A 32 25.84 1.46 -7.26
C HIS A 32 25.18 1.29 -8.63
N ARG A 33 25.96 1.20 -9.71
CA ARG A 33 25.49 0.89 -11.07
C ARG A 33 24.84 -0.50 -11.14
N ARG A 34 25.42 -1.51 -10.50
CA ARG A 34 24.82 -2.85 -10.39
C ARG A 34 23.53 -2.84 -9.58
N ARG A 35 23.45 -2.05 -8.51
CA ARG A 35 22.21 -1.86 -7.72
C ARG A 35 21.12 -1.11 -8.50
N LEU A 36 21.48 -0.08 -9.26
CA LEU A 36 20.58 0.65 -10.15
C LEU A 36 20.09 -0.25 -11.29
N ASN A 37 20.99 -0.99 -11.95
CA ASN A 37 20.63 -1.96 -12.98
C ASN A 37 19.78 -3.11 -12.44
N ALA A 38 20.06 -3.60 -11.22
CA ALA A 38 19.22 -4.59 -10.55
C ALA A 38 17.83 -4.05 -10.21
N LYS A 39 17.74 -2.78 -9.77
CA LYS A 39 16.46 -2.09 -9.48
C LYS A 39 15.67 -1.81 -10.75
N ASN A 40 16.33 -1.43 -11.86
CA ASN A 40 15.70 -1.24 -13.16
C ASN A 40 15.23 -2.56 -13.78
N ARG A 41 16.02 -3.64 -13.69
CA ARG A 41 15.60 -4.99 -14.10
C ARG A 41 14.46 -5.55 -13.26
N LEU A 42 14.44 -5.29 -11.95
CA LEU A 42 13.30 -5.65 -11.08
C LEU A 42 12.00 -4.96 -11.50
N ASN A 43 12.08 -3.74 -12.05
CA ASN A 43 10.94 -3.00 -12.56
C ASN A 43 10.49 -3.48 -13.96
N GLU A 44 11.40 -4.00 -14.78
CA GLU A 44 11.08 -4.57 -16.10
C GLU A 44 10.52 -5.99 -16.00
N ASP A 45 11.03 -6.80 -15.07
CA ASP A 45 10.69 -8.23 -14.98
C ASP A 45 9.77 -8.60 -13.79
N PHE A 46 9.24 -7.62 -13.04
CA PHE A 46 8.46 -7.81 -11.81
C PHE A 46 9.15 -8.67 -10.74
N GLY A 47 10.48 -8.85 -10.82
CA GLY A 47 11.23 -9.77 -9.96
C GLY A 47 10.96 -11.25 -10.24
N ALA A 48 10.49 -11.61 -11.43
CA ALA A 48 10.13 -12.98 -11.80
C ALA A 48 11.34 -13.92 -11.95
N PHE A 49 12.53 -13.41 -12.26
CA PHE A 49 13.70 -14.22 -12.62
C PHE A 49 14.75 -14.31 -11.50
N VAL A 50 15.26 -15.51 -11.27
CA VAL A 50 16.49 -15.76 -10.49
C VAL A 50 17.71 -15.47 -11.35
N GLU A 51 17.66 -15.91 -12.61
CA GLU A 51 18.76 -15.80 -13.56
C GLU A 51 18.21 -15.75 -14.99
N ARG A 52 18.72 -14.82 -15.81
CA ARG A 52 18.35 -14.69 -17.22
C ARG A 52 19.45 -15.23 -18.11
N PHE A 53 19.06 -15.97 -19.14
CA PHE A 53 19.93 -16.50 -20.18
C PHE A 53 19.08 -16.86 -21.40
N GLU A 54 19.68 -17.07 -22.56
CA GLU A 54 18.96 -17.57 -23.73
C GLU A 54 19.47 -18.95 -24.13
N LEU A 55 18.58 -19.93 -24.17
CA LEU A 55 18.82 -21.21 -24.82
C LEU A 55 18.03 -21.23 -26.12
N LEU A 56 18.76 -21.19 -27.22
CA LEU A 56 18.18 -21.22 -28.55
C LEU A 56 17.53 -22.59 -28.82
N PRO A 57 16.43 -22.60 -29.59
CA PRO A 57 15.79 -23.84 -30.01
C PRO A 57 16.69 -24.65 -30.96
N TYR A 58 16.29 -25.89 -31.20
CA TYR A 58 16.94 -26.71 -32.23
C TYR A 58 16.69 -26.10 -33.62
N PRO A 59 17.61 -26.29 -34.59
CA PRO A 59 17.45 -25.75 -35.94
C PRO A 59 16.10 -26.17 -36.55
N GLN A 60 15.43 -25.22 -37.20
CA GLN A 60 14.21 -25.51 -37.96
C GLN A 60 14.52 -26.52 -39.07
N PRO A 61 13.61 -27.47 -39.35
CA PRO A 61 13.80 -28.38 -40.47
C PRO A 61 13.78 -27.62 -41.80
N PRO A 62 14.58 -28.02 -42.81
CA PRO A 62 14.61 -27.34 -44.09
C PRO A 62 13.28 -27.49 -44.83
N PRO A 63 12.83 -26.49 -45.62
CA PRO A 63 11.68 -26.63 -46.50
C PRO A 63 11.82 -27.87 -47.40
N PRO A 64 10.73 -28.65 -47.65
CA PRO A 64 9.32 -28.32 -47.45
C PRO A 64 8.73 -28.73 -46.08
N ALA A 65 9.56 -29.13 -45.10
CA ALA A 65 9.05 -29.59 -43.81
C ALA A 65 8.28 -28.47 -43.07
N ALA A 66 7.19 -28.85 -42.37
CA ALA A 66 6.40 -27.92 -41.58
C ALA A 66 7.23 -27.28 -40.46
N ARG A 67 6.97 -26.00 -40.17
CA ARG A 67 7.61 -25.31 -39.05
C ARG A 67 7.29 -26.01 -37.73
N LEU A 68 8.23 -25.95 -36.79
CA LEU A 68 8.03 -26.47 -35.45
C LEU A 68 6.89 -25.71 -34.73
N PRO A 69 6.07 -26.39 -33.92
CA PRO A 69 4.78 -25.85 -33.44
C PRO A 69 4.92 -24.64 -32.51
N LEU A 70 6.05 -24.51 -31.80
CA LEU A 70 6.31 -23.40 -30.88
C LEU A 70 7.40 -22.45 -31.42
N SER A 71 7.64 -22.47 -32.73
CA SER A 71 8.64 -21.64 -33.39
C SER A 71 8.39 -20.15 -33.12
N GLY A 72 9.41 -19.46 -32.60
CA GLY A 72 9.37 -18.02 -32.33
C GLY A 72 8.75 -17.64 -30.99
N LEU A 73 8.29 -18.61 -30.20
CA LEU A 73 7.80 -18.39 -28.85
C LEU A 73 8.94 -18.45 -27.84
N THR A 74 8.75 -17.75 -26.72
CA THR A 74 9.67 -17.65 -25.59
C THR A 74 9.07 -18.29 -24.36
N PHE A 75 9.91 -18.94 -23.56
CA PHE A 75 9.47 -19.51 -22.30
C PHE A 75 10.50 -19.40 -21.18
N ALA A 76 10.04 -19.50 -19.94
CA ALA A 76 10.90 -19.58 -18.76
C ALA A 76 10.62 -20.86 -17.97
N VAL A 77 11.55 -21.23 -17.09
CA VAL A 77 11.43 -22.45 -16.28
C VAL A 77 11.65 -22.14 -14.81
N SER A 78 10.86 -22.75 -13.93
CA SER A 78 11.08 -22.65 -12.48
C SER A 78 12.48 -23.13 -12.08
N ASP A 79 13.08 -22.54 -11.04
CA ASP A 79 14.44 -22.82 -10.55
C ASP A 79 14.62 -24.22 -9.91
N ASN A 80 13.79 -25.19 -10.28
CA ASN A 80 13.91 -26.61 -9.98
C ASN A 80 14.09 -27.48 -11.24
N PHE A 81 14.16 -26.88 -12.42
CA PHE A 81 14.51 -27.56 -13.67
C PHE A 81 16.00 -27.43 -13.96
N ASP A 82 16.64 -28.55 -14.27
CA ASP A 82 18.02 -28.60 -14.70
C ASP A 82 18.20 -28.03 -16.10
N VAL A 83 19.27 -27.26 -16.25
CA VAL A 83 19.63 -26.60 -17.50
C VAL A 83 21.14 -26.71 -17.63
N LYS A 84 21.60 -27.38 -18.69
CA LYS A 84 23.00 -27.63 -18.95
C LYS A 84 23.83 -26.35 -18.84
N GLY A 85 24.86 -26.40 -18.00
CA GLY A 85 25.79 -25.28 -17.76
C GLY A 85 25.33 -24.27 -16.71
N TYR A 86 24.14 -24.44 -16.13
CA TYR A 86 23.61 -23.59 -15.06
C TYR A 86 23.37 -24.39 -13.78
N ILE A 87 23.58 -23.76 -12.62
CA ILE A 87 23.30 -24.37 -11.33
C ILE A 87 21.81 -24.19 -11.01
N THR A 88 21.09 -25.29 -10.78
CA THR A 88 19.70 -25.29 -10.30
C THR A 88 19.67 -24.90 -8.82
N GLY A 89 19.01 -23.78 -8.50
CA GLY A 89 19.07 -23.20 -7.16
C GLY A 89 18.00 -23.71 -6.20
N TYR A 90 16.96 -24.38 -6.69
CA TYR A 90 15.81 -24.84 -5.90
C TYR A 90 15.15 -23.74 -5.04
N GLY A 91 15.19 -22.50 -5.54
CA GLY A 91 14.76 -21.32 -4.79
C GLY A 91 15.64 -20.99 -3.56
N SER A 92 16.76 -21.67 -3.33
CA SER A 92 17.62 -21.52 -2.16
C SER A 92 19.06 -21.14 -2.54
N ALA A 93 19.53 -20.01 -2.02
CA ALA A 93 20.92 -19.60 -2.24
C ALA A 93 21.94 -20.59 -1.64
N ASP A 94 21.59 -21.26 -0.53
CA ASP A 94 22.45 -22.29 0.06
C ASP A 94 22.51 -23.55 -0.80
N TRP A 95 21.40 -23.93 -1.44
CA TRP A 95 21.38 -25.05 -2.38
C TRP A 95 22.26 -24.76 -3.59
N LYS A 96 22.09 -23.57 -4.21
CA LYS A 96 22.92 -23.12 -5.33
C LYS A 96 24.42 -23.08 -4.97
N ARG A 97 24.77 -22.76 -3.73
CA ARG A 97 26.17 -22.68 -3.28
C ARG A 97 26.84 -24.05 -3.11
N THR A 98 26.07 -25.09 -2.79
CA THR A 98 26.61 -26.43 -2.48
C THR A 98 26.50 -27.42 -3.63
N HIS A 99 25.89 -27.02 -4.76
CA HIS A 99 25.70 -27.87 -5.92
C HIS A 99 26.39 -27.27 -7.14
N GLU A 100 26.84 -28.14 -8.04
CA GLU A 100 27.51 -27.76 -9.27
C GLU A 100 26.51 -27.58 -10.42
N ALA A 101 26.99 -27.02 -11.53
CA ALA A 101 26.19 -26.86 -12.73
C ALA A 101 25.87 -28.22 -13.34
N THR A 102 24.65 -28.40 -13.84
CA THR A 102 24.24 -29.69 -14.38
C THR A 102 24.88 -29.93 -15.76
N SER A 103 25.24 -31.18 -16.03
CA SER A 103 25.80 -31.60 -17.33
C SER A 103 24.73 -31.73 -18.42
N ASP A 104 23.46 -31.84 -18.01
CA ASP A 104 22.32 -32.05 -18.89
C ASP A 104 21.14 -31.13 -18.55
N THR A 105 20.23 -30.98 -19.52
CA THR A 105 19.00 -30.20 -19.41
C THR A 105 17.81 -31.14 -19.20
N ALA A 106 16.85 -30.73 -18.36
CA ALA A 106 15.64 -31.48 -18.06
C ALA A 106 14.85 -31.84 -19.32
N GLU A 107 14.21 -33.03 -19.33
CA GLU A 107 13.58 -33.55 -20.56
C GLU A 107 12.39 -32.71 -21.02
N ALA A 108 11.62 -32.15 -20.09
CA ALA A 108 10.53 -31.21 -20.42
C ALA A 108 11.06 -29.94 -21.10
N VAL A 109 12.23 -29.43 -20.68
CA VAL A 109 12.85 -28.24 -21.27
C VAL A 109 13.41 -28.57 -22.66
N LYS A 110 14.08 -29.72 -22.82
CA LYS A 110 14.52 -30.21 -24.14
C LYS A 110 13.36 -30.36 -25.11
N THR A 111 12.22 -30.86 -24.64
CA THR A 111 11.00 -31.01 -25.45
C THR A 111 10.54 -29.65 -26.01
N MET A 112 10.52 -28.61 -25.19
CA MET A 112 10.15 -27.25 -25.64
C MET A 112 11.16 -26.68 -26.64
N LEU A 113 12.47 -26.87 -26.39
CA LEU A 113 13.53 -26.45 -27.32
C LEU A 113 13.43 -27.18 -28.67
N ARG A 114 13.15 -28.49 -28.67
CA ARG A 114 12.93 -29.30 -29.89
C ARG A 114 11.65 -28.90 -30.61
N SER A 115 10.68 -28.34 -29.90
CA SER A 115 9.42 -27.82 -30.45
C SER A 115 9.56 -26.39 -31.00
N GLY A 116 10.76 -25.79 -30.96
CA GLY A 116 11.05 -24.50 -31.58
C GLY A 116 11.00 -23.28 -30.66
N ALA A 117 10.74 -23.47 -29.36
CA ALA A 117 10.67 -22.38 -28.39
C ALA A 117 12.04 -22.00 -27.81
N THR A 118 12.24 -20.74 -27.45
CA THR A 118 13.47 -20.22 -26.84
C THR A 118 13.32 -20.11 -25.33
N CYS A 119 14.23 -20.69 -24.54
CA CYS A 119 14.20 -20.53 -23.07
C CYS A 119 14.93 -19.26 -22.66
N VAL A 120 14.31 -18.37 -21.89
CA VAL A 120 14.85 -17.04 -21.55
C VAL A 120 15.30 -16.87 -20.09
N GLY A 121 15.24 -17.94 -19.28
CA GLY A 121 15.81 -17.94 -17.95
C GLY A 121 15.14 -18.86 -16.92
N LYS A 122 15.67 -18.81 -15.70
CA LYS A 122 15.13 -19.48 -14.51
C LYS A 122 14.34 -18.50 -13.64
N THR A 123 13.15 -18.91 -13.22
CA THR A 123 12.21 -18.09 -12.46
C THR A 123 12.24 -18.39 -10.97
N VAL A 124 11.85 -17.38 -10.19
CA VAL A 124 11.76 -17.47 -8.73
C VAL A 124 10.72 -18.51 -8.34
N MET A 125 11.01 -19.26 -7.28
CA MET A 125 10.08 -20.19 -6.66
C MET A 125 10.16 -20.16 -5.13
N ASP A 126 9.15 -20.67 -4.43
CA ASP A 126 9.26 -20.91 -2.98
C ASP A 126 10.44 -21.85 -2.68
N GLN A 127 11.19 -21.56 -1.61
CA GLN A 127 12.42 -22.29 -1.26
C GLN A 127 12.11 -23.79 -1.07
N LEU A 128 12.87 -24.65 -1.77
CA LEU A 128 12.76 -26.11 -1.72
C LEU A 128 11.37 -26.66 -2.09
N GLY A 129 10.55 -25.87 -2.80
CA GLY A 129 9.19 -26.26 -3.21
C GLY A 129 8.15 -26.28 -2.09
N PHE A 130 8.46 -25.79 -0.88
CA PHE A 130 7.60 -25.89 0.30
C PHE A 130 6.61 -24.73 0.54
N GLY A 131 6.08 -24.12 -0.52
CA GLY A 131 5.17 -22.98 -0.39
C GLY A 131 4.10 -22.95 -1.48
N ILE A 132 3.02 -22.22 -1.18
CA ILE A 132 1.97 -21.92 -2.16
C ILE A 132 1.71 -20.42 -2.33
N LEU A 133 2.56 -19.58 -1.72
CA LEU A 133 2.39 -18.12 -1.70
C LEU A 133 3.40 -17.41 -2.59
N GLY A 134 4.52 -18.07 -2.92
CA GLY A 134 5.55 -17.48 -3.78
C GLY A 134 6.52 -16.56 -3.03
N GLU A 135 6.56 -16.64 -1.70
CA GLU A 135 7.41 -15.80 -0.87
C GLU A 135 8.81 -16.42 -0.74
N ASN A 136 9.83 -15.70 -1.22
CA ASN A 136 11.20 -16.17 -1.17
C ASN A 136 12.10 -15.19 -0.39
N LYS A 137 12.83 -15.70 0.62
CA LYS A 137 13.74 -14.90 1.44
C LYS A 137 15.01 -14.46 0.70
N ASN A 138 15.54 -15.29 -0.18
CA ASN A 138 16.79 -15.04 -0.89
C ASN A 138 16.58 -14.09 -2.08
N TYR A 139 15.54 -14.35 -2.88
CA TYR A 139 15.29 -13.64 -4.13
C TYR A 139 14.20 -12.57 -4.03
N GLY A 140 13.45 -12.54 -2.93
CA GLY A 140 12.26 -11.70 -2.78
C GLY A 140 11.00 -12.36 -3.35
N THR A 141 9.85 -11.76 -3.06
CA THR A 141 8.56 -12.20 -3.63
C THR A 141 8.34 -11.48 -4.97
N PRO A 142 8.11 -12.22 -6.08
CA PRO A 142 7.74 -11.60 -7.36
C PRO A 142 6.49 -10.74 -7.23
N ILE A 143 6.45 -9.62 -7.93
CA ILE A 143 5.34 -8.66 -7.87
C ILE A 143 4.21 -9.20 -8.75
N ASN A 144 3.05 -9.49 -8.15
CA ASN A 144 1.86 -9.88 -8.90
C ASN A 144 1.39 -8.71 -9.80
N PRO A 145 1.42 -8.82 -11.14
CA PRO A 145 1.05 -7.72 -12.04
C PRO A 145 -0.42 -7.29 -11.89
N GLN A 146 -1.31 -8.23 -11.55
CA GLN A 146 -2.73 -7.95 -11.32
C GLN A 146 -2.98 -7.28 -9.97
N LYS A 147 -2.12 -7.55 -8.97
CA LYS A 147 -2.31 -7.04 -7.60
C LYS A 147 -0.98 -6.87 -6.84
N PRO A 148 -0.20 -5.80 -7.10
CA PRO A 148 1.19 -5.66 -6.63
C PRO A 148 1.43 -5.73 -5.12
N SER A 149 0.41 -5.47 -4.30
CA SER A 149 0.50 -5.54 -2.82
C SER A 149 0.20 -6.92 -2.24
N TYR A 150 -0.06 -7.91 -3.09
CA TYR A 150 -0.54 -9.23 -2.74
C TYR A 150 0.41 -10.30 -3.27
N VAL A 151 0.36 -11.48 -2.65
CA VAL A 151 1.19 -12.60 -3.06
C VAL A 151 0.79 -13.09 -4.47
N PRO A 152 1.76 -13.44 -5.34
CA PRO A 152 1.47 -14.00 -6.66
C PRO A 152 1.03 -15.47 -6.61
N GLY A 153 1.18 -16.13 -5.46
CA GLY A 153 1.01 -17.58 -5.33
C GLY A 153 2.31 -18.32 -5.65
N GLY A 154 2.38 -19.60 -5.33
CA GLY A 154 3.57 -20.42 -5.54
C GLY A 154 3.26 -21.92 -5.51
N SER A 155 4.25 -22.81 -5.57
CA SER A 155 5.68 -22.50 -5.54
C SER A 155 6.25 -21.87 -6.80
N SER A 156 5.66 -22.06 -7.98
CA SER A 156 6.19 -21.55 -9.26
C SER A 156 5.84 -20.07 -9.50
N SER A 157 6.17 -19.21 -8.53
CA SER A 157 5.70 -17.81 -8.47
C SER A 157 6.24 -16.94 -9.60
N GLY A 158 7.54 -17.02 -9.87
CA GLY A 158 8.18 -16.29 -10.94
C GLY A 158 7.69 -16.73 -12.32
N SER A 159 7.42 -18.03 -12.52
CA SER A 159 6.86 -18.53 -13.79
C SER A 159 5.49 -17.91 -14.08
N ALA A 160 4.61 -17.83 -13.08
CA ALA A 160 3.32 -17.21 -13.25
C ALA A 160 3.40 -15.70 -13.47
N VAL A 161 4.25 -15.00 -12.71
CA VAL A 161 4.46 -13.55 -12.88
C VAL A 161 5.08 -13.23 -14.24
N ALA A 162 6.01 -14.05 -14.75
CA ALA A 162 6.61 -13.86 -16.06
C ALA A 162 5.57 -13.92 -17.19
N VAL A 163 4.63 -14.87 -17.13
CA VAL A 163 3.52 -14.99 -18.09
C VAL A 163 2.48 -13.88 -17.90
N ALA A 164 2.07 -13.61 -16.65
CA ALA A 164 1.09 -12.57 -16.37
C ALA A 164 1.59 -11.16 -16.70
N GLY A 165 2.91 -10.94 -16.59
CA GLY A 165 3.59 -9.71 -16.99
C GLY A 165 3.91 -9.64 -18.48
N GLN A 166 3.54 -10.66 -19.27
CA GLN A 166 3.82 -10.76 -20.71
C GLN A 166 5.32 -10.65 -21.04
N ILE A 167 6.17 -11.14 -20.14
CA ILE A 167 7.63 -11.18 -20.33
C ILE A 167 8.02 -12.41 -21.16
N VAL A 168 7.23 -13.47 -21.06
CA VAL A 168 7.34 -14.71 -21.84
C VAL A 168 5.94 -15.16 -22.27
N ASP A 169 5.88 -15.93 -23.35
CA ASP A 169 4.61 -16.47 -23.85
C ASP A 169 4.06 -17.54 -22.89
N PHE A 170 4.92 -18.46 -22.45
CA PHE A 170 4.57 -19.52 -21.51
C PHE A 170 5.69 -19.80 -20.51
N ALA A 171 5.40 -20.53 -19.44
CA ALA A 171 6.44 -20.91 -18.47
C ALA A 171 6.17 -22.28 -17.86
N LEU A 172 7.24 -23.03 -17.60
CA LEU A 172 7.18 -24.34 -16.96
C LEU A 172 7.36 -24.24 -15.43
N GLY A 173 6.73 -25.16 -14.73
CA GLY A 173 6.86 -25.35 -13.29
C GLY A 173 6.50 -26.78 -12.88
N ILE A 174 6.49 -27.04 -11.58
CA ILE A 174 6.06 -28.32 -11.01
C ILE A 174 4.86 -28.07 -10.12
N ASP A 175 3.84 -28.92 -10.21
CA ASP A 175 2.69 -28.94 -9.30
C ASP A 175 2.73 -30.20 -8.42
N SER A 176 3.17 -30.02 -7.17
CA SER A 176 3.13 -31.07 -6.13
C SER A 176 1.86 -30.95 -5.31
N VAL A 177 1.61 -29.75 -4.77
CA VAL A 177 0.50 -29.45 -3.84
C VAL A 177 -0.28 -28.20 -4.24
N GLY A 178 -0.27 -27.85 -5.53
CA GLY A 178 -0.95 -26.67 -6.09
C GLY A 178 -0.04 -25.63 -6.70
N CYS A 179 1.23 -25.98 -6.92
CA CYS A 179 2.29 -25.04 -7.25
C CYS A 179 2.19 -24.40 -8.65
N ILE A 180 1.26 -24.88 -9.49
CA ILE A 180 0.85 -24.26 -10.75
C ILE A 180 -0.54 -23.64 -10.59
N ARG A 181 -1.47 -24.36 -9.96
CA ARG A 181 -2.88 -23.98 -9.88
C ARG A 181 -3.13 -22.71 -9.05
N VAL A 182 -2.46 -22.57 -7.91
CA VAL A 182 -2.59 -21.39 -7.04
C VAL A 182 -2.05 -20.13 -7.71
N PRO A 183 -0.79 -20.09 -8.20
CA PRO A 183 -0.28 -18.90 -8.84
C PRO A 183 -0.99 -18.54 -10.15
N ALA A 184 -1.50 -19.52 -10.90
CA ALA A 184 -2.34 -19.26 -12.09
C ALA A 184 -3.61 -18.49 -11.69
N SER A 185 -4.29 -18.96 -10.64
CA SER A 185 -5.47 -18.30 -10.09
C SER A 185 -5.16 -16.88 -9.63
N PHE A 186 -4.09 -16.70 -8.84
CA PHE A 186 -3.75 -15.41 -8.23
C PHE A 186 -3.23 -14.37 -9.23
N CYS A 187 -2.58 -14.82 -10.30
CA CYS A 187 -2.08 -13.95 -11.37
C CYS A 187 -3.09 -13.79 -12.52
N GLY A 188 -4.26 -14.45 -12.47
CA GLY A 188 -5.30 -14.31 -13.48
C GLY A 188 -4.94 -14.87 -14.85
N ILE A 189 -4.15 -15.95 -14.89
CA ILE A 189 -3.67 -16.59 -16.13
C ILE A 189 -4.07 -18.06 -16.16
N PHE A 190 -3.85 -18.74 -17.29
CA PHE A 190 -4.06 -20.17 -17.37
C PHE A 190 -2.92 -20.92 -16.70
N GLY A 191 -3.26 -22.01 -16.00
CA GLY A 191 -2.30 -22.96 -15.47
C GLY A 191 -2.77 -24.38 -15.72
N PHE A 192 -1.90 -25.24 -16.22
CA PHE A 192 -2.22 -26.64 -16.46
C PHE A 192 -1.28 -27.55 -15.68
N LYS A 193 -1.86 -28.39 -14.82
CA LYS A 193 -1.18 -29.51 -14.18
C LYS A 193 -1.42 -30.76 -15.03
N LEU A 194 -0.35 -31.37 -15.51
CA LEU A 194 -0.43 -32.64 -16.23
C LEU A 194 -0.71 -33.81 -15.26
N SER A 195 -1.19 -34.91 -15.83
CA SER A 195 -1.32 -36.18 -15.12
C SER A 195 0.04 -36.66 -14.61
N HIS A 196 0.05 -37.15 -13.37
CA HIS A 196 1.27 -37.60 -12.71
C HIS A 196 1.97 -38.70 -13.53
N GLY A 197 3.26 -38.54 -13.80
CA GLY A 197 4.08 -39.52 -14.52
C GLY A 197 3.87 -39.59 -16.04
N LEU A 198 3.02 -38.72 -16.63
CA LEU A 198 2.81 -38.72 -18.08
C LEU A 198 3.94 -38.03 -18.85
N VAL A 199 4.49 -36.94 -18.30
CA VAL A 199 5.70 -36.30 -18.78
C VAL A 199 6.83 -36.60 -17.79
N PRO A 200 8.02 -37.05 -18.25
CA PRO A 200 9.12 -37.38 -17.36
C PRO A 200 9.59 -36.17 -16.54
N THR A 201 9.82 -36.37 -15.24
CA THR A 201 10.42 -35.39 -14.34
C THR A 201 11.96 -35.54 -14.28
N VAL A 202 12.57 -36.11 -15.32
CA VAL A 202 14.02 -36.30 -15.40
C VAL A 202 14.70 -34.93 -15.53
N GLY A 203 15.68 -34.68 -14.66
CA GLY A 203 16.34 -33.37 -14.54
C GLY A 203 15.49 -32.34 -13.79
N VAL A 204 14.56 -32.77 -12.94
CA VAL A 204 13.79 -31.90 -12.05
C VAL A 204 14.07 -32.30 -10.62
N LEU A 205 14.39 -31.32 -9.76
CA LEU A 205 14.61 -31.57 -8.34
C LEU A 205 13.30 -32.00 -7.66
N PRO A 206 13.24 -33.19 -7.03
CA PRO A 206 12.01 -33.71 -6.47
C PRO A 206 11.67 -32.97 -5.17
N ASN A 207 10.41 -32.58 -5.02
CA ASN A 207 9.86 -32.20 -3.73
C ASN A 207 9.14 -33.40 -3.10
N SER A 208 8.32 -34.08 -3.91
CA SER A 208 7.64 -35.31 -3.58
C SER A 208 7.42 -36.06 -4.89
N GLN A 209 8.34 -36.98 -5.23
CA GLN A 209 8.35 -37.69 -6.52
C GLN A 209 7.03 -38.37 -6.89
N SER A 210 6.21 -38.73 -5.90
CA SER A 210 4.92 -39.33 -6.17
C SER A 210 3.82 -38.27 -6.40
N LEU A 211 3.97 -37.04 -5.94
CA LEU A 211 3.01 -35.96 -6.18
C LEU A 211 3.42 -35.04 -7.34
N ASP A 212 4.73 -34.91 -7.57
CA ASP A 212 5.33 -34.00 -8.54
C ASP A 212 4.85 -34.29 -9.96
N ALA A 213 4.16 -33.32 -10.56
CA ALA A 213 3.78 -33.36 -11.96
C ALA A 213 4.30 -32.11 -12.67
N ILE A 214 4.74 -32.26 -13.93
CA ILE A 214 5.02 -31.11 -14.80
C ILE A 214 3.74 -30.30 -14.96
N GLY A 215 3.86 -29.00 -14.89
CA GLY A 215 2.80 -28.10 -15.32
C GLY A 215 3.35 -26.84 -15.94
N PHE A 216 2.45 -26.05 -16.50
CA PHE A 216 2.83 -24.87 -17.27
C PHE A 216 1.75 -23.80 -17.21
N PHE A 217 2.17 -22.56 -17.47
CA PHE A 217 1.32 -21.39 -17.55
C PHE A 217 1.27 -20.87 -18.98
N ALA A 218 0.13 -20.31 -19.36
CA ALA A 218 -0.04 -19.61 -20.64
C ALA A 218 -0.95 -18.39 -20.45
N SER A 219 -0.80 -17.40 -21.32
CA SER A 219 -1.62 -16.19 -21.34
C SER A 219 -3.01 -16.42 -21.95
N ASP A 220 -3.15 -17.38 -22.87
CA ASP A 220 -4.38 -17.67 -23.60
C ASP A 220 -4.59 -19.20 -23.80
N PRO A 221 -5.84 -19.65 -24.09
CA PRO A 221 -6.16 -21.07 -24.18
C PRO A 221 -5.55 -21.77 -25.41
N SER A 222 -5.28 -21.05 -26.49
CA SER A 222 -4.66 -21.62 -27.70
C SER A 222 -3.19 -21.94 -27.44
N LEU A 223 -2.48 -21.03 -26.77
CA LEU A 223 -1.11 -21.28 -26.34
C LEU A 223 -1.05 -22.43 -25.31
N LEU A 224 -2.00 -22.46 -24.36
CA LEU A 224 -2.12 -23.56 -23.42
C LEU A 224 -2.26 -24.91 -24.15
N HIS A 225 -3.10 -24.96 -25.18
CA HIS A 225 -3.32 -26.13 -26.02
C HIS A 225 -2.05 -26.56 -26.77
N HIS A 226 -1.40 -25.64 -27.48
CA HIS A 226 -0.18 -25.93 -28.26
C HIS A 226 0.97 -26.44 -27.37
N VAL A 227 1.22 -25.80 -26.23
CA VAL A 227 2.27 -26.21 -25.29
C VAL A 227 1.97 -27.58 -24.70
N GLY A 228 0.72 -27.83 -24.31
CA GLY A 228 0.29 -29.13 -23.80
C GLY A 228 0.45 -30.25 -24.84
N HIS A 229 0.07 -30.00 -26.09
CA HIS A 229 0.26 -30.96 -27.18
C HIS A 229 1.74 -31.25 -27.47
N ALA A 230 2.59 -30.23 -27.43
CA ALA A 230 4.03 -30.39 -27.60
C ALA A 230 4.67 -31.25 -26.49
N LEU A 231 4.20 -31.13 -25.24
CA LEU A 231 4.69 -31.95 -24.13
C LEU A 231 4.22 -33.41 -24.19
N LEU A 232 3.01 -33.67 -24.72
CA LEU A 232 2.33 -34.95 -24.56
C LEU A 232 2.70 -36.05 -25.57
N HIS A 233 3.47 -35.77 -26.63
CA HIS A 233 4.09 -36.67 -27.64
C HIS A 233 3.32 -37.90 -28.19
N ARG A 234 2.08 -38.17 -27.79
CA ARG A 234 1.30 -39.34 -28.19
C ARG A 234 0.52 -39.07 -29.48
N SER A 235 0.14 -40.16 -30.16
CA SER A 235 -0.72 -40.14 -31.35
C SER A 235 -2.00 -39.32 -31.13
N PRO A 236 -2.58 -38.75 -32.20
CA PRO A 236 -3.91 -38.14 -32.13
C PRO A 236 -4.89 -39.19 -31.59
N VAL A 237 -5.52 -38.88 -30.46
CA VAL A 237 -6.69 -39.63 -29.98
C VAL A 237 -7.87 -39.04 -30.75
N GLU A 238 -8.81 -39.87 -31.19
CA GLU A 238 -10.03 -39.35 -31.78
C GLU A 238 -10.68 -38.36 -30.81
N PRO A 239 -11.06 -37.15 -31.28
CA PRO A 239 -11.69 -36.16 -30.42
C PRO A 239 -13.01 -36.75 -29.90
N LYS A 240 -13.03 -37.08 -28.61
CA LYS A 240 -14.25 -37.54 -27.92
C LYS A 240 -15.25 -36.39 -27.93
N ARG A 241 -16.37 -36.56 -28.63
CA ARG A 241 -17.35 -35.50 -28.85
C ARG A 241 -18.28 -35.25 -27.66
N THR A 242 -18.50 -36.25 -26.81
CA THR A 242 -19.36 -36.12 -25.64
C THR A 242 -18.57 -35.72 -24.41
N ARG A 243 -19.09 -34.76 -23.66
CA ARG A 243 -18.49 -34.25 -22.42
C ARG A 243 -19.53 -34.25 -21.32
N HIS A 244 -19.25 -34.93 -20.22
CA HIS A 244 -20.12 -34.98 -19.04
C HIS A 244 -19.55 -34.11 -17.93
N ILE A 245 -20.29 -33.06 -17.56
CA ILE A 245 -19.82 -32.11 -16.56
C ILE A 245 -20.40 -32.46 -15.20
N ILE A 246 -19.53 -32.50 -14.20
CA ILE A 246 -19.87 -32.75 -12.81
C ILE A 246 -19.46 -31.54 -11.98
N ILE A 247 -20.39 -30.94 -11.24
CA ILE A 247 -20.14 -29.77 -10.38
C ILE A 247 -20.13 -30.21 -8.92
N ALA A 248 -19.06 -29.89 -8.20
CA ALA A 248 -18.93 -30.19 -6.77
C ALA A 248 -19.44 -29.02 -5.91
N ASP A 249 -20.74 -29.01 -5.60
CA ASP A 249 -21.39 -27.88 -4.91
C ASP A 249 -20.82 -27.61 -3.53
N ASP A 250 -20.49 -28.67 -2.79
CA ASP A 250 -19.90 -28.58 -1.45
C ASP A 250 -18.50 -27.95 -1.45
N LEU A 251 -17.76 -28.04 -2.56
CA LEU A 251 -16.48 -27.35 -2.72
C LEU A 251 -16.68 -25.87 -3.05
N PHE A 252 -17.70 -25.52 -3.83
CA PHE A 252 -18.05 -24.11 -4.07
C PHE A 252 -18.59 -23.40 -2.81
N GLN A 253 -19.19 -24.13 -1.87
CA GLN A 253 -19.56 -23.60 -0.56
C GLN A 253 -18.35 -23.20 0.29
N LEU A 254 -17.17 -23.74 0.01
CA LEU A 254 -15.91 -23.33 0.63
C LEU A 254 -15.31 -22.09 -0.05
N SER A 255 -15.82 -21.64 -1.19
CA SER A 255 -15.34 -20.43 -1.85
C SER A 255 -16.03 -19.19 -1.30
N LYS A 256 -15.31 -18.09 -1.18
CA LYS A 256 -15.90 -16.77 -0.91
C LYS A 256 -16.52 -16.13 -2.15
N VAL A 257 -16.21 -16.65 -3.34
CA VAL A 257 -16.75 -16.14 -4.59
C VAL A 257 -18.20 -16.61 -4.77
N PRO A 258 -19.15 -15.72 -5.08
CA PRO A 258 -20.55 -16.08 -5.28
C PRO A 258 -20.76 -17.16 -6.35
N PHE A 259 -21.72 -18.05 -6.11
CA PHE A 259 -22.11 -19.12 -7.04
C PHE A 259 -22.53 -18.56 -8.41
N GLN A 260 -23.15 -17.38 -8.45
CA GLN A 260 -23.57 -16.70 -9.68
C GLN A 260 -22.40 -16.26 -10.56
N LYS A 261 -21.24 -15.97 -9.97
CA LYS A 261 -20.02 -15.54 -10.69
C LYS A 261 -19.13 -16.71 -11.10
N THR A 262 -19.48 -17.94 -10.70
CA THR A 262 -18.71 -19.15 -10.98
C THR A 262 -19.61 -20.20 -11.64
N VAL A 263 -20.35 -20.96 -10.85
CA VAL A 263 -21.14 -22.10 -11.34
C VAL A 263 -22.21 -21.66 -12.35
N SER A 264 -22.91 -20.54 -12.11
CA SER A 264 -23.92 -20.08 -13.08
C SER A 264 -23.31 -19.69 -14.44
N VAL A 265 -22.09 -19.16 -14.46
CA VAL A 265 -21.38 -18.83 -15.72
C VAL A 265 -21.17 -20.13 -16.51
N VAL A 266 -20.66 -21.16 -15.82
CA VAL A 266 -20.38 -22.47 -16.41
C VAL A 266 -21.65 -23.12 -16.93
N SER A 267 -22.70 -23.20 -16.10
CA SER A 267 -23.96 -23.85 -16.49
C SER A 267 -24.57 -23.21 -17.73
N LYS A 268 -24.60 -21.86 -17.79
CA LYS A 268 -25.13 -21.13 -18.94
C LYS A 268 -24.25 -21.26 -20.19
N ALA A 269 -22.93 -21.25 -20.02
CA ALA A 269 -22.01 -21.41 -21.14
C ALA A 269 -22.18 -22.79 -21.79
N MET A 270 -22.43 -23.82 -21.00
CA MET A 270 -22.65 -25.18 -21.49
C MET A 270 -23.98 -25.36 -22.23
N GLU A 271 -25.04 -24.67 -21.83
CA GLU A 271 -26.34 -24.74 -22.54
C GLU A 271 -26.22 -24.34 -24.02
N LYS A 272 -25.21 -23.53 -24.34
CA LYS A 272 -24.92 -23.05 -25.70
C LYS A 272 -23.97 -23.96 -26.49
N LEU A 273 -23.27 -24.87 -25.83
CA LEU A 273 -22.24 -25.69 -26.46
C LEU A 273 -22.79 -27.07 -26.87
N SER A 274 -22.60 -27.45 -28.13
CA SER A 274 -22.93 -28.79 -28.62
C SER A 274 -21.98 -29.85 -28.05
N GLY A 275 -22.50 -31.02 -27.69
CA GLY A 275 -21.70 -32.14 -27.16
C GLY A 275 -21.47 -32.11 -25.65
N TYR A 276 -22.01 -31.12 -24.94
CA TYR A 276 -21.98 -31.03 -23.48
C TYR A 276 -23.31 -31.53 -22.89
N GLY A 277 -23.25 -32.56 -22.05
CA GLY A 277 -24.40 -33.04 -21.30
C GLY A 277 -24.83 -32.04 -20.21
N LYS A 278 -26.08 -32.14 -19.74
CA LYS A 278 -26.57 -31.33 -18.62
C LYS A 278 -25.67 -31.51 -17.38
N PRO A 279 -25.23 -30.43 -16.70
CA PRO A 279 -24.36 -30.55 -15.55
C PRO A 279 -24.98 -31.41 -14.45
N LYS A 280 -24.22 -32.37 -13.93
CA LYS A 280 -24.60 -33.17 -12.77
C LYS A 280 -23.99 -32.56 -11.51
N HIS A 281 -24.83 -32.25 -10.53
CA HIS A 281 -24.38 -31.73 -9.24
C HIS A 281 -24.13 -32.86 -8.25
N ILE A 282 -23.03 -32.79 -7.50
CA ILE A 282 -22.66 -33.78 -6.48
C ILE A 282 -22.13 -33.11 -5.21
N LYS A 283 -22.20 -33.84 -4.09
CA LYS A 283 -21.45 -33.54 -2.87
C LYS A 283 -20.16 -34.34 -2.88
N PHE A 284 -19.08 -33.75 -3.37
CA PHE A 284 -17.83 -34.45 -3.64
C PHE A 284 -17.17 -35.01 -2.38
N GLY A 285 -17.17 -34.30 -1.26
CA GLY A 285 -16.56 -34.80 -0.03
C GLY A 285 -17.31 -36.01 0.55
N GLN A 286 -18.63 -36.12 0.34
CA GLN A 286 -19.38 -37.34 0.69
C GLN A 286 -19.00 -38.50 -0.24
N TYR A 287 -18.86 -38.24 -1.53
CA TYR A 287 -18.41 -39.26 -2.50
C TYR A 287 -17.02 -39.80 -2.14
N ILE A 288 -16.07 -38.94 -1.79
CA ILE A 288 -14.73 -39.36 -1.37
C ILE A 288 -14.75 -40.14 -0.06
N ALA A 289 -15.56 -39.71 0.92
CA ALA A 289 -15.69 -40.44 2.19
C ALA A 289 -16.13 -41.91 1.98
N SER A 290 -16.99 -42.17 1.00
CA SER A 290 -17.46 -43.53 0.69
C SER A 290 -16.53 -44.34 -0.21
N ASN A 291 -15.68 -43.69 -1.03
CA ASN A 291 -14.87 -44.37 -2.06
C ASN A 291 -13.36 -44.41 -1.74
N VAL A 292 -12.93 -43.75 -0.66
CA VAL A 292 -11.53 -43.70 -0.22
C VAL A 292 -11.47 -44.04 1.28
N PRO A 293 -11.77 -45.30 1.67
CA PRO A 293 -11.92 -45.69 3.07
C PRO A 293 -10.65 -45.49 3.90
N SER A 294 -9.46 -45.57 3.28
CA SER A 294 -8.20 -45.38 4.00
C SER A 294 -8.00 -43.95 4.52
N LEU A 295 -8.83 -42.98 4.12
CA LEU A 295 -8.82 -41.62 4.67
C LEU A 295 -9.30 -41.55 6.12
N GLU A 296 -10.09 -42.52 6.59
CA GLU A 296 -10.64 -42.52 7.95
C GLU A 296 -9.53 -42.47 9.02
N LEU A 297 -8.37 -43.07 8.74
CA LEU A 297 -7.18 -43.03 9.59
C LEU A 297 -6.62 -41.62 9.84
N PHE A 298 -7.04 -40.63 9.04
CA PHE A 298 -6.57 -39.25 9.09
C PHE A 298 -7.68 -38.26 9.49
N CYS A 299 -8.87 -38.75 9.82
CA CYS A 299 -9.96 -37.94 10.35
C CYS A 299 -9.74 -37.68 11.85
N GLU A 300 -9.87 -36.42 12.28
CA GLU A 300 -9.86 -36.09 13.72
C GLU A 300 -11.25 -36.38 14.34
N GLU A 301 -11.29 -36.90 15.58
CA GLU A 301 -12.51 -37.34 16.29
C GLU A 301 -13.52 -36.23 16.64
N SER A 302 -13.34 -34.99 16.18
CA SER A 302 -14.22 -33.88 16.56
C SER A 302 -14.62 -32.99 15.37
N THR A 303 -15.81 -33.23 14.81
CA THR A 303 -16.83 -32.20 14.49
C THR A 303 -17.97 -32.76 13.62
N ASN A 304 -19.20 -32.33 13.92
CA ASN A 304 -20.49 -32.67 13.29
C ASN A 304 -20.64 -32.36 11.77
N LYS A 305 -19.56 -32.24 10.99
CA LYS A 305 -19.59 -31.97 9.53
C LYS A 305 -18.67 -32.92 8.77
N GLN A 306 -19.18 -34.11 8.44
CA GLN A 306 -18.47 -35.20 7.76
C GLN A 306 -17.64 -34.74 6.54
N THR A 307 -18.21 -33.89 5.67
CA THR A 307 -17.56 -33.43 4.42
C THR A 307 -16.28 -32.60 4.67
N ALA A 308 -16.31 -31.68 5.64
CA ALA A 308 -15.15 -30.83 5.93
C ALA A 308 -14.02 -31.64 6.59
N ALA A 309 -14.39 -32.64 7.40
CA ALA A 309 -13.43 -33.57 7.99
C ALA A 309 -12.72 -34.41 6.91
N THR A 310 -13.46 -34.99 5.96
CA THR A 310 -12.88 -35.80 4.88
C THR A 310 -11.91 -35.02 4.00
N LEU A 311 -12.25 -33.78 3.61
CA LEU A 311 -11.37 -32.96 2.78
C LEU A 311 -10.11 -32.51 3.53
N ARG A 312 -10.22 -32.23 4.84
CA ARG A 312 -9.04 -31.97 5.68
C ARG A 312 -8.17 -33.23 5.79
N ALA A 313 -8.76 -34.40 6.02
CA ALA A 313 -8.03 -35.67 6.05
C ALA A 313 -7.24 -35.92 4.76
N LEU A 314 -7.84 -35.62 3.59
CA LEU A 314 -7.15 -35.71 2.29
C LEU A 314 -5.95 -34.75 2.21
N SER A 315 -6.12 -33.51 2.66
CA SER A 315 -5.04 -32.52 2.68
C SER A 315 -3.90 -32.94 3.63
N SER A 316 -4.24 -33.51 4.79
CA SER A 316 -3.28 -34.03 5.76
C SER A 316 -2.50 -35.20 5.17
N ALA A 317 -3.18 -36.16 4.52
CA ALA A 317 -2.51 -37.28 3.85
C ALA A 317 -1.55 -36.80 2.76
N MET A 318 -1.95 -35.83 1.93
CA MET A 318 -1.08 -35.23 0.91
C MET A 318 0.17 -34.58 1.53
N LEU A 319 0.01 -33.75 2.55
CA LEU A 319 1.14 -33.04 3.19
C LEU A 319 2.07 -34.00 3.95
N LEU A 320 1.53 -35.04 4.59
CA LEU A 320 2.34 -36.09 5.23
C LEU A 320 3.15 -36.87 4.21
N LEU A 321 2.56 -37.20 3.06
CA LEU A 321 3.27 -37.88 1.96
C LEU A 321 4.39 -36.99 1.40
N GLN A 322 4.09 -35.71 1.15
CA GLN A 322 5.08 -34.72 0.73
C GLN A 322 6.26 -34.64 1.71
N ARG A 323 5.96 -34.54 3.01
CA ARG A 323 6.98 -34.48 4.08
C ARG A 323 7.86 -35.72 4.11
N HIS A 324 7.25 -36.90 4.02
CA HIS A 324 7.95 -38.17 4.04
C HIS A 324 8.91 -38.31 2.86
N GLU A 325 8.44 -38.06 1.64
CA GLU A 325 9.26 -38.16 0.44
C GLU A 325 10.34 -37.07 0.38
N PHE A 326 10.03 -35.85 0.83
CA PHE A 326 11.03 -34.79 0.92
C PHE A 326 12.17 -35.18 1.87
N LYS A 327 11.84 -35.76 3.03
CA LYS A 327 12.83 -36.22 4.00
C LYS A 327 13.77 -37.24 3.36
N ILE A 328 13.23 -38.24 2.65
CA ILE A 328 14.04 -39.25 1.95
C ILE A 328 15.04 -38.61 0.99
N ASN A 329 14.61 -37.59 0.25
CA ASN A 329 15.44 -36.97 -0.80
C ASN A 329 16.46 -35.96 -0.26
N HIS A 330 16.15 -35.25 0.85
CA HIS A 330 16.88 -34.03 1.23
C HIS A 330 17.36 -33.98 2.68
N GLU A 331 17.09 -35.00 3.51
CA GLU A 331 17.43 -34.98 4.95
C GLU A 331 18.92 -34.77 5.22
N GLU A 332 19.79 -35.48 4.50
CA GLU A 332 21.24 -35.39 4.66
C GLU A 332 21.73 -33.96 4.42
N TRP A 333 21.30 -33.33 3.33
CA TRP A 333 21.67 -31.97 2.97
C TRP A 333 21.12 -30.95 3.98
N VAL A 334 19.85 -31.07 4.38
CA VAL A 334 19.25 -30.12 5.35
C VAL A 334 19.95 -30.19 6.71
N LYS A 335 20.29 -31.39 7.19
CA LYS A 335 20.97 -31.58 8.48
C LYS A 335 22.42 -31.10 8.46
N SER A 336 23.15 -31.35 7.37
CA SER A 336 24.56 -30.97 7.22
C SER A 336 24.74 -29.46 7.00
N ILE A 337 23.99 -28.88 6.06
CA ILE A 337 24.16 -27.47 5.65
C ILE A 337 23.39 -26.50 6.54
N LYS A 338 22.26 -26.92 7.13
CA LYS A 338 21.35 -26.07 7.93
C LYS A 338 20.98 -24.78 7.18
N PRO A 339 20.25 -24.88 6.06
CA PRO A 339 20.03 -23.77 5.13
C PRO A 339 19.25 -22.61 5.76
N LYS A 340 19.53 -21.39 5.28
CA LYS A 340 18.85 -20.17 5.73
C LYS A 340 17.49 -20.02 5.07
N LEU A 341 16.45 -20.53 5.73
CA LEU A 341 15.08 -20.52 5.23
C LEU A 341 14.26 -19.32 5.75
N GLY A 342 13.18 -18.97 5.03
CA GLY A 342 12.09 -18.12 5.52
C GLY A 342 11.38 -18.79 6.71
N PRO A 343 10.76 -18.03 7.62
CA PRO A 343 10.21 -18.57 8.86
C PRO A 343 9.15 -19.67 8.61
N ASP A 344 8.22 -19.44 7.67
CA ASP A 344 7.15 -20.41 7.39
C ASP A 344 7.67 -21.65 6.64
N ILE A 345 8.59 -21.45 5.69
CA ILE A 345 9.26 -22.57 5.00
C ILE A 345 10.12 -23.38 5.97
N SER A 346 10.83 -22.71 6.88
CA SER A 346 11.66 -23.38 7.89
C SER A 346 10.83 -24.30 8.76
N ASN A 347 9.64 -23.87 9.20
CA ASN A 347 8.73 -24.71 9.99
C ASN A 347 8.30 -25.95 9.22
N ARG A 348 7.98 -25.80 7.92
CA ARG A 348 7.55 -26.92 7.06
C ARG A 348 8.67 -27.91 6.78
N VAL A 349 9.87 -27.41 6.46
CA VAL A 349 11.05 -28.25 6.22
C VAL A 349 11.43 -29.02 7.49
N TRP A 350 11.49 -28.37 8.65
CA TRP A 350 11.80 -29.09 9.90
C TRP A 350 10.69 -30.07 10.31
N ALA A 351 9.42 -29.75 10.05
CA ALA A 351 8.34 -30.71 10.22
C ALA A 351 8.52 -31.93 9.30
N ALA A 352 8.99 -31.75 8.06
CA ALA A 352 9.32 -32.84 7.16
C ALA A 352 10.48 -33.69 7.69
N ILE A 353 11.60 -33.07 8.08
CA ILE A 353 12.77 -33.79 8.63
C ILE A 353 12.42 -34.57 9.90
N ASN A 354 11.56 -34.02 10.75
CA ASN A 354 11.14 -34.67 12.00
C ASN A 354 9.99 -35.68 11.83
N THR A 355 9.48 -35.89 10.61
CA THR A 355 8.39 -36.84 10.36
C THR A 355 8.85 -38.29 10.63
N THR A 356 8.01 -39.07 11.33
CA THR A 356 8.23 -40.50 11.62
C THR A 356 7.77 -41.38 10.44
N GLN A 357 8.24 -42.62 10.35
CA GLN A 357 7.88 -43.54 9.26
C GLN A 357 6.53 -44.26 9.46
N GLU A 358 5.75 -43.87 10.46
CA GLU A 358 4.46 -44.50 10.75
C GLU A 358 3.43 -44.17 9.64
N ASN A 359 2.56 -45.12 9.30
CA ASN A 359 1.44 -44.96 8.37
C ASN A 359 1.76 -44.64 6.88
N VAL A 360 3.03 -44.72 6.45
CA VAL A 360 3.41 -44.46 5.04
C VAL A 360 2.67 -45.36 4.05
N LYS A 361 2.51 -46.65 4.37
CA LYS A 361 1.73 -47.58 3.53
C LYS A 361 0.29 -47.11 3.33
N SER A 362 -0.32 -46.57 4.38
CA SER A 362 -1.68 -46.02 4.34
C SER A 362 -1.76 -44.77 3.46
N LEU A 363 -0.73 -43.90 3.45
CA LEU A 363 -0.66 -42.73 2.57
C LEU A 363 -0.69 -43.11 1.08
N TYR A 364 0.14 -44.10 0.69
CA TYR A 364 0.11 -44.61 -0.68
C TYR A 364 -1.20 -45.31 -1.02
N LYS A 365 -1.82 -46.00 -0.04
CA LYS A 365 -3.14 -46.63 -0.22
C LYS A 365 -4.22 -45.58 -0.50
N VAL A 366 -4.28 -44.49 0.27
CA VAL A 366 -5.17 -43.35 0.02
C VAL A 366 -5.00 -42.82 -1.40
N LYS A 367 -3.76 -42.71 -1.88
CA LYS A 367 -3.47 -42.24 -3.24
C LYS A 367 -4.05 -43.17 -4.32
N VAL A 368 -3.88 -44.48 -4.17
CA VAL A 368 -4.42 -45.49 -5.09
C VAL A 368 -5.95 -45.46 -5.09
N GLU A 369 -6.57 -45.44 -3.91
CA GLU A 369 -8.02 -45.35 -3.74
C GLU A 369 -8.57 -44.05 -4.34
N MET A 370 -7.93 -42.91 -4.09
CA MET A 370 -8.32 -41.61 -4.64
C MET A 370 -8.25 -41.59 -6.17
N ARG A 371 -7.21 -42.20 -6.76
CA ARG A 371 -7.12 -42.37 -8.22
C ARG A 371 -8.26 -43.23 -8.76
N ALA A 372 -8.57 -44.34 -8.10
CA ALA A 372 -9.66 -45.23 -8.50
C ALA A 372 -11.03 -44.53 -8.38
N ALA A 373 -11.27 -43.81 -7.29
CA ALA A 373 -12.49 -43.05 -7.06
C ALA A 373 -12.69 -41.97 -8.13
N LEU A 374 -11.66 -41.15 -8.42
CA LEU A 374 -11.78 -40.11 -9.44
C LEU A 374 -11.98 -40.71 -10.84
N ARG A 375 -11.30 -41.81 -11.17
CA ARG A 375 -11.50 -42.52 -12.45
C ARG A 375 -12.91 -43.10 -12.56
N SER A 376 -13.47 -43.65 -11.49
CA SER A 376 -14.84 -44.18 -11.47
C SER A 376 -15.88 -43.06 -11.66
N LEU A 377 -15.65 -41.91 -11.02
CA LEU A 377 -16.54 -40.75 -11.11
C LEU A 377 -16.54 -40.12 -12.50
N LEU A 378 -15.35 -39.86 -13.06
CA LEU A 378 -15.19 -39.11 -14.31
C LEU A 378 -15.16 -39.99 -15.55
N LYS A 379 -14.84 -41.28 -15.39
CA LYS A 379 -14.65 -42.18 -16.51
C LYS A 379 -13.70 -41.55 -17.55
N ASP A 380 -14.11 -41.58 -18.79
CA ASP A 380 -13.29 -41.31 -19.98
C ASP A 380 -13.63 -39.98 -20.65
N ASP A 381 -14.75 -39.37 -20.27
CA ASP A 381 -15.37 -38.18 -20.87
C ASP A 381 -15.96 -37.21 -19.84
N GLY A 382 -15.76 -37.49 -18.55
CA GLY A 382 -16.22 -36.67 -17.44
C GLY A 382 -15.22 -35.60 -17.03
N ILE A 383 -15.75 -34.43 -16.68
CA ILE A 383 -14.99 -33.27 -16.23
C ILE A 383 -15.60 -32.78 -14.92
N LEU A 384 -14.80 -32.77 -13.86
CA LEU A 384 -15.18 -32.23 -12.56
C LEU A 384 -14.83 -30.73 -12.51
N ILE A 385 -15.80 -29.92 -12.13
CA ILE A 385 -15.65 -28.48 -11.97
C ILE A 385 -15.63 -28.14 -10.49
N ILE A 386 -14.55 -27.48 -10.07
CA ILE A 386 -14.28 -27.05 -8.69
C ILE A 386 -13.75 -25.61 -8.70
N PRO A 387 -13.85 -24.86 -7.58
CA PRO A 387 -13.06 -23.63 -7.45
C PRO A 387 -11.56 -23.96 -7.49
N THR A 388 -10.74 -23.12 -8.12
CA THR A 388 -9.28 -23.34 -8.10
C THR A 388 -8.68 -23.08 -6.72
N VAL A 389 -9.15 -22.02 -6.06
CA VAL A 389 -8.78 -21.59 -4.70
C VAL A 389 -10.03 -21.09 -3.97
N CYS A 390 -10.05 -21.17 -2.64
CA CYS A 390 -11.20 -20.77 -1.82
C CYS A 390 -11.29 -19.25 -1.57
N ASP A 391 -10.14 -18.58 -1.60
CA ASP A 391 -9.95 -17.23 -1.10
C ASP A 391 -9.13 -16.40 -2.09
N PRO A 392 -9.35 -15.07 -2.15
CA PRO A 392 -8.51 -14.19 -2.95
C PRO A 392 -7.06 -14.20 -2.44
N PRO A 393 -6.11 -13.69 -3.24
CA PRO A 393 -4.72 -13.56 -2.81
C PRO A 393 -4.59 -12.90 -1.45
N LEU A 394 -3.64 -13.37 -0.63
CA LEU A 394 -3.33 -12.74 0.65
C LEU A 394 -2.46 -11.50 0.45
N LYS A 395 -2.66 -10.48 1.28
CA LYS A 395 -1.79 -9.30 1.26
C LYS A 395 -0.40 -9.70 1.76
N LEU A 396 0.66 -9.12 1.19
CA LEU A 396 2.03 -9.36 1.65
C LEU A 396 2.15 -9.07 3.16
N ASN A 397 2.83 -9.97 3.90
CA ASN A 397 2.99 -9.90 5.36
C ASN A 397 1.67 -10.00 6.17
N SER A 398 0.71 -10.81 5.70
CA SER A 398 -0.54 -11.08 6.44
C SER A 398 -0.30 -11.78 7.79
N LYS A 399 -1.28 -11.69 8.70
CA LYS A 399 -1.21 -12.32 10.03
C LYS A 399 -1.20 -13.85 9.94
N LYS A 400 -0.42 -14.51 10.81
CA LYS A 400 -0.27 -15.98 10.86
C LYS A 400 -1.58 -16.76 11.04
N SER A 401 -2.53 -16.24 11.82
CA SER A 401 -3.81 -16.94 12.06
C SER A 401 -4.67 -17.04 10.79
N LEU A 402 -4.70 -15.97 9.98
CA LEU A 402 -5.39 -15.95 8.68
C LEU A 402 -4.72 -16.89 7.68
N LEU A 403 -3.40 -17.08 7.80
CA LEU A 403 -2.61 -17.96 6.95
C LEU A 403 -2.96 -19.45 7.14
N ALA A 404 -3.21 -19.87 8.38
CA ALA A 404 -3.55 -21.25 8.70
C ALA A 404 -4.93 -21.64 8.12
N GLU A 405 -5.96 -20.83 8.38
CA GLU A 405 -7.30 -21.06 7.83
C GLU A 405 -7.30 -21.05 6.28
N PHE A 406 -6.54 -20.12 5.69
CA PHE A 406 -6.35 -20.06 4.24
C PHE A 406 -5.72 -21.35 3.69
N HIS A 407 -4.64 -21.84 4.34
CA HIS A 407 -3.98 -23.08 3.93
C HIS A 407 -4.90 -24.29 4.03
N ASP A 408 -5.62 -24.46 5.13
CA ASP A 408 -6.50 -25.63 5.34
C ASP A 408 -7.57 -25.71 4.25
N ARG A 409 -8.20 -24.58 3.92
CA ARG A 409 -9.23 -24.50 2.87
C ARG A 409 -8.65 -24.69 1.48
N THR A 410 -7.46 -24.16 1.23
CA THR A 410 -6.82 -24.21 -0.08
C THR A 410 -6.28 -25.61 -0.37
N TYR A 411 -5.59 -26.25 0.58
CA TYR A 411 -5.07 -27.61 0.41
C TYR A 411 -6.16 -28.68 0.27
N ALA A 412 -7.35 -28.46 0.86
CA ALA A 412 -8.52 -29.32 0.65
C ALA A 412 -8.89 -29.47 -0.84
N LEU A 413 -8.86 -28.36 -1.61
CA LEU A 413 -9.12 -28.38 -3.05
C LEU A 413 -7.93 -28.97 -3.82
N LEU A 414 -6.72 -28.58 -3.43
CA LEU A 414 -5.51 -28.93 -4.17
C LEU A 414 -5.17 -30.42 -4.07
N GLY A 415 -5.51 -31.04 -2.94
CA GLY A 415 -5.32 -32.46 -2.66
C GLY A 415 -6.04 -33.39 -3.64
N ILE A 416 -7.14 -32.94 -4.27
CA ILE A 416 -7.97 -33.77 -5.15
C ILE A 416 -7.15 -34.36 -6.32
N THR A 417 -6.43 -33.50 -7.04
CA THR A 417 -5.64 -33.91 -8.21
C THR A 417 -4.20 -34.27 -7.88
N SER A 418 -3.65 -33.74 -6.79
CA SER A 418 -2.34 -34.18 -6.28
C SER A 418 -2.40 -35.65 -5.84
N MET A 419 -3.43 -36.05 -5.09
CA MET A 419 -3.57 -37.43 -4.60
C MET A 419 -4.11 -38.41 -5.64
N SER A 420 -5.03 -37.99 -6.53
CA SER A 420 -5.48 -38.88 -7.62
C SER A 420 -4.44 -39.01 -8.74
N GLY A 421 -3.59 -37.99 -8.93
CA GLY A 421 -2.68 -37.86 -10.05
C GLY A 421 -3.36 -37.44 -11.37
N GLY A 422 -4.64 -37.05 -11.35
CA GLY A 422 -5.34 -36.53 -12.53
C GLY A 422 -4.78 -35.20 -13.05
N CYS A 423 -5.23 -34.79 -14.23
CA CYS A 423 -4.89 -33.50 -14.83
C CYS A 423 -5.90 -32.41 -14.44
N GLN A 424 -5.43 -31.16 -14.39
CA GLN A 424 -6.25 -30.02 -13.95
C GLN A 424 -5.85 -28.75 -14.69
N ALA A 425 -6.84 -28.05 -15.26
CA ALA A 425 -6.69 -26.72 -15.83
C ALA A 425 -7.29 -25.68 -14.88
N ALA A 426 -6.52 -24.69 -14.46
CA ALA A 426 -6.99 -23.46 -13.84
C ALA A 426 -7.34 -22.47 -14.96
N VAL A 427 -8.61 -22.08 -15.03
CA VAL A 427 -9.17 -21.24 -16.09
C VAL A 427 -9.67 -19.92 -15.47
N PRO A 428 -9.10 -18.77 -15.86
CA PRO A 428 -9.53 -17.47 -15.35
C PRO A 428 -10.91 -17.08 -15.89
N LEU A 429 -11.80 -16.60 -15.01
CA LEU A 429 -13.15 -16.13 -15.34
C LEU A 429 -13.30 -14.60 -15.24
N GLY A 430 -12.21 -13.88 -14.99
CA GLY A 430 -12.22 -12.42 -14.83
C GLY A 430 -11.97 -11.98 -13.39
N ILE A 431 -12.54 -10.83 -13.00
CA ILE A 431 -12.24 -10.15 -11.72
C ILE A 431 -13.51 -10.06 -10.86
N HIS A 432 -13.37 -10.32 -9.56
CA HIS A 432 -14.40 -10.09 -8.54
C HIS A 432 -13.73 -9.53 -7.28
N ASP A 433 -14.29 -8.47 -6.69
CA ASP A 433 -13.72 -7.77 -5.52
C ASP A 433 -12.21 -7.47 -5.68
N ASP A 434 -11.86 -6.85 -6.82
CA ASP A 434 -10.49 -6.50 -7.22
C ASP A 434 -9.51 -7.69 -7.19
N SER A 435 -10.01 -8.92 -7.36
CA SER A 435 -9.21 -10.14 -7.33
C SER A 435 -9.55 -11.04 -8.52
N PRO A 436 -8.57 -11.65 -9.18
CA PRO A 436 -8.86 -12.63 -10.22
C PRO A 436 -9.67 -13.81 -9.65
N VAL A 437 -10.64 -14.27 -10.43
CA VAL A 437 -11.44 -15.46 -10.15
C VAL A 437 -11.08 -16.52 -11.18
N SER A 438 -10.91 -17.75 -10.73
CA SER A 438 -10.70 -18.89 -11.62
C SER A 438 -11.48 -20.11 -11.15
N ILE A 439 -11.85 -20.93 -12.12
CA ILE A 439 -12.39 -22.28 -11.88
C ILE A 439 -11.36 -23.30 -12.33
N SER A 440 -11.48 -24.50 -11.80
CA SER A 440 -10.68 -25.62 -12.23
C SER A 440 -11.53 -26.70 -12.89
N LEU A 441 -11.09 -27.10 -14.08
CA LEU A 441 -11.60 -28.26 -14.79
C LEU A 441 -10.63 -29.41 -14.51
N VAL A 442 -11.16 -30.51 -14.00
CA VAL A 442 -10.39 -31.69 -13.60
C VAL A 442 -10.85 -32.88 -14.41
N ALA A 443 -9.92 -33.62 -15.00
CA ALA A 443 -10.19 -34.86 -15.71
C ALA A 443 -9.41 -36.03 -15.11
N SER A 444 -9.78 -37.25 -15.50
CA SER A 444 -9.12 -38.47 -15.04
C SER A 444 -7.64 -38.52 -15.48
N HIS A 445 -6.85 -39.34 -14.79
CA HIS A 445 -5.43 -39.55 -15.13
C HIS A 445 -5.30 -40.03 -16.59
N GLY A 446 -4.47 -39.33 -17.36
CA GLY A 446 -4.23 -39.60 -18.78
C GLY A 446 -5.18 -38.90 -19.76
N ALA A 447 -6.19 -38.18 -19.27
CA ALA A 447 -7.15 -37.44 -20.10
C ALA A 447 -6.69 -36.02 -20.47
N ASP A 448 -5.38 -35.75 -20.44
CA ASP A 448 -4.80 -34.41 -20.57
C ASP A 448 -5.16 -33.70 -21.88
N LYS A 449 -5.02 -34.39 -23.03
CA LYS A 449 -5.40 -33.84 -24.33
C LYS A 449 -6.89 -33.50 -24.40
N PHE A 450 -7.74 -34.42 -23.92
CA PHE A 450 -9.18 -34.21 -23.84
C PHE A 450 -9.53 -32.97 -23.00
N LEU A 451 -8.82 -32.76 -21.89
CA LEU A 451 -9.01 -31.59 -21.05
C LEU A 451 -8.53 -30.30 -21.74
N LEU A 452 -7.38 -30.33 -22.44
CA LEU A 452 -6.88 -29.20 -23.23
C LEU A 452 -7.86 -28.81 -24.35
N ASP A 453 -8.35 -29.79 -25.11
CA ASP A 453 -9.36 -29.58 -26.17
C ASP A 453 -10.65 -28.99 -25.60
N THR A 454 -11.07 -29.48 -24.43
CA THR A 454 -12.25 -28.97 -23.72
C THR A 454 -12.07 -27.52 -23.29
N VAL A 455 -10.90 -27.15 -22.75
CA VAL A 455 -10.63 -25.76 -22.33
C VAL A 455 -10.67 -24.83 -23.53
N LEU A 456 -10.03 -25.22 -24.65
CA LEU A 456 -10.02 -24.43 -25.88
C LEU A 456 -11.43 -24.21 -26.44
N ASP A 457 -12.26 -25.27 -26.45
CA ASP A 457 -13.63 -25.26 -26.93
C ASP A 457 -14.59 -24.46 -26.03
N MET A 458 -14.47 -24.61 -24.71
CA MET A 458 -15.41 -24.04 -23.74
C MET A 458 -15.14 -22.56 -23.43
N TYR A 459 -13.88 -22.12 -23.50
CA TYR A 459 -13.47 -20.81 -23.00
C TYR A 459 -14.18 -19.60 -23.65
N PRO A 460 -14.39 -19.55 -24.99
CA PRO A 460 -15.11 -18.44 -25.62
C PRO A 460 -16.53 -18.25 -25.06
N SER A 461 -17.25 -19.35 -24.83
CA SER A 461 -18.61 -19.32 -24.25
C SER A 461 -18.59 -18.87 -22.78
N LEU A 462 -17.57 -19.27 -22.01
CA LEU A 462 -17.41 -18.79 -20.64
C LEU A 462 -17.22 -17.27 -20.60
N LEU A 463 -16.36 -16.71 -21.45
CA LEU A 463 -16.13 -15.27 -21.52
C LEU A 463 -17.39 -14.50 -21.94
N GLN A 464 -18.16 -15.05 -22.88
CA GLN A 464 -19.44 -14.46 -23.27
C GLN A 464 -20.39 -14.37 -22.07
N GLU A 465 -20.55 -15.43 -21.29
CA GLU A 465 -21.43 -15.43 -20.11
C GLU A 465 -20.93 -14.50 -18.99
N VAL A 466 -19.62 -14.43 -18.77
CA VAL A 466 -19.04 -13.45 -17.81
C VAL A 466 -19.39 -12.02 -18.22
N SER A 467 -19.30 -11.70 -19.51
CA SER A 467 -19.65 -10.37 -20.02
C SER A 467 -21.15 -10.07 -19.85
N ILE A 468 -22.02 -11.04 -20.14
CA ILE A 468 -23.48 -10.92 -19.97
C ILE A 468 -23.84 -10.70 -18.51
N ILE A 469 -23.28 -11.49 -17.58
CA ILE A 469 -23.54 -11.35 -16.14
C ILE A 469 -23.00 -10.02 -15.60
N SER A 470 -21.89 -9.52 -16.15
CA SER A 470 -21.34 -8.21 -15.76
C SER A 470 -22.15 -7.04 -16.31
N SER A 471 -22.79 -7.21 -17.48
CA SER A 471 -23.71 -6.21 -18.05
C SER A 471 -25.09 -6.21 -17.38
N SER A 472 -25.63 -7.38 -17.04
CA SER A 472 -26.96 -7.52 -16.40
C SER A 472 -26.95 -7.14 -14.91
N SER A 473 -25.80 -7.14 -14.24
CA SER A 473 -25.67 -6.56 -12.90
C SER A 473 -25.94 -5.06 -12.84
N SER A 474 -25.96 -4.33 -13.96
CA SER A 474 -26.34 -2.91 -13.99
C SER A 474 -27.86 -2.65 -13.93
N LEU A 475 -28.71 -3.67 -14.10
CA LEU A 475 -30.18 -3.56 -14.12
C LEU A 475 -30.88 -4.32 -12.97
N CYS A 476 -30.17 -5.15 -12.20
CA CYS A 476 -30.74 -5.99 -11.12
C CYS A 476 -30.44 -5.50 -9.68
N ASP A 477 -29.74 -4.37 -9.51
CA ASP A 477 -29.23 -3.92 -8.21
C ASP A 477 -30.29 -3.39 -7.21
N THR A 478 -31.57 -3.36 -7.56
CA THR A 478 -32.60 -2.86 -6.62
C THR A 478 -33.04 -3.90 -5.58
N ASN A 479 -32.99 -5.21 -5.88
CA ASN A 479 -33.50 -6.24 -4.96
C ASN A 479 -32.44 -6.79 -4.00
N SER A 480 -31.18 -7.01 -4.43
CA SER A 480 -30.12 -7.49 -3.52
C SER A 480 -29.62 -6.41 -2.54
N ASN A 481 -29.69 -5.14 -2.94
CA ASN A 481 -29.35 -4.02 -2.07
C ASN A 481 -30.38 -3.85 -0.95
N MET A 482 -31.67 -4.17 -1.18
CA MET A 482 -32.68 -4.20 -0.11
C MET A 482 -32.40 -5.29 0.92
N ASP A 483 -32.11 -6.52 0.50
CA ASP A 483 -31.81 -7.63 1.42
C ASP A 483 -30.53 -7.37 2.24
N THR A 484 -29.53 -6.76 1.61
CA THR A 484 -28.27 -6.40 2.26
C THR A 484 -28.44 -5.22 3.23
N ALA A 485 -29.25 -4.22 2.87
CA ALA A 485 -29.59 -3.11 3.77
C ALA A 485 -30.35 -3.61 5.01
N GLU A 486 -31.23 -4.59 4.83
CA GLU A 486 -32.02 -5.17 5.93
C GLU A 486 -31.15 -6.01 6.89
N LEU A 487 -30.19 -6.76 6.35
CA LEU A 487 -29.20 -7.48 7.16
C LEU A 487 -28.32 -6.52 7.98
N LEU A 488 -27.91 -5.38 7.39
CA LEU A 488 -27.15 -4.34 8.09
C LEU A 488 -27.97 -3.67 9.19
N LYS A 489 -29.27 -3.42 8.95
CA LYS A 489 -30.20 -2.95 9.98
C LYS A 489 -30.24 -3.92 11.17
N GLU A 490 -30.34 -5.23 10.94
CA GLU A 490 -30.37 -6.21 12.05
C GLU A 490 -29.03 -6.28 12.81
N LYS A 491 -27.89 -6.15 12.13
CA LYS A 491 -26.58 -6.01 12.80
C LYS A 491 -26.50 -4.74 13.64
N GLY A 492 -27.04 -3.62 13.13
CA GLY A 492 -27.18 -2.37 13.88
C GLY A 492 -28.05 -2.55 15.12
N ASN A 493 -29.18 -3.25 15.01
CA ASN A 493 -30.08 -3.55 16.13
C ASN A 493 -29.38 -4.40 17.21
N ALA A 494 -28.61 -5.42 16.80
CA ALA A 494 -27.84 -6.25 17.71
C ALA A 494 -26.73 -5.44 18.43
N ALA A 495 -26.01 -4.58 17.70
CA ALA A 495 -25.00 -3.70 18.28
C ALA A 495 -25.61 -2.68 19.26
N TYR A 496 -26.80 -2.15 18.94
CA TYR A 496 -27.54 -1.26 19.83
C TYR A 496 -27.95 -1.97 21.13
N LYS A 497 -28.53 -3.18 21.03
CA LYS A 497 -28.85 -4.01 22.22
C LYS A 497 -27.61 -4.33 23.06
N GLY A 498 -26.46 -4.52 22.39
CA GLY A 498 -25.16 -4.74 23.03
C GLY A 498 -24.47 -3.48 23.57
N LYS A 499 -25.15 -2.31 23.60
CA LYS A 499 -24.62 -1.00 24.03
C LYS A 499 -23.38 -0.52 23.26
N GLN A 500 -23.15 -1.04 22.05
CA GLN A 500 -22.05 -0.65 21.18
C GLN A 500 -22.51 0.44 20.21
N TRP A 501 -22.79 1.63 20.73
CA TRP A 501 -23.47 2.71 20.01
C TRP A 501 -22.75 3.18 18.75
N ASN A 502 -21.42 3.36 18.81
CA ASN A 502 -20.61 3.77 17.65
C ASN A 502 -20.65 2.73 16.51
N LYS A 503 -20.68 1.43 16.84
CA LYS A 503 -20.82 0.36 15.82
C LYS A 503 -22.24 0.31 15.26
N ALA A 504 -23.26 0.53 16.09
CA ALA A 504 -24.64 0.63 15.63
C ALA A 504 -24.81 1.78 14.63
N VAL A 505 -24.23 2.96 14.91
CA VAL A 505 -24.20 4.10 13.99
C VAL A 505 -23.53 3.74 12.66
N SER A 506 -22.41 3.01 12.69
CA SER A 506 -21.72 2.55 11.47
C SER A 506 -22.62 1.67 10.60
N PHE A 507 -23.23 0.63 11.20
CA PHE A 507 -24.09 -0.30 10.46
C PHE A 507 -25.35 0.36 9.89
N TYR A 508 -26.01 1.24 10.64
CA TYR A 508 -27.15 1.99 10.10
C TYR A 508 -26.72 2.97 8.99
N THR A 509 -25.53 3.56 9.09
CA THR A 509 -24.99 4.44 8.04
C THR A 509 -24.72 3.67 6.76
N GLU A 510 -24.21 2.44 6.86
CA GLU A 510 -24.04 1.55 5.71
C GLU A 510 -25.39 1.12 5.13
N ALA A 511 -26.39 0.79 5.96
CA ALA A 511 -27.74 0.48 5.49
C ALA A 511 -28.37 1.65 4.72
N ILE A 512 -28.20 2.89 5.20
CA ILE A 512 -28.70 4.11 4.54
C ILE A 512 -28.02 4.34 3.18
N LYS A 513 -26.73 4.00 3.03
CA LYS A 513 -26.03 4.12 1.73
C LYS A 513 -26.60 3.16 0.68
N LEU A 514 -27.12 2.01 1.11
CA LEU A 514 -27.70 1.01 0.22
C LEU A 514 -29.18 1.28 -0.08
N ASN A 515 -29.92 1.83 0.89
CA ASN A 515 -31.31 2.23 0.72
C ASN A 515 -31.63 3.44 1.61
N ASP A 516 -31.70 4.63 1.01
CA ASP A 516 -31.93 5.91 1.69
C ASP A 516 -33.43 6.28 1.80
N ALA A 517 -34.32 5.44 1.27
CA ALA A 517 -35.77 5.66 1.29
C ALA A 517 -36.46 5.10 2.55
N ASN A 518 -35.77 4.30 3.36
CA ASN A 518 -36.35 3.66 4.55
C ASN A 518 -36.21 4.52 5.82
N ALA A 519 -37.34 5.06 6.31
CA ALA A 519 -37.40 5.89 7.52
C ALA A 519 -36.87 5.20 8.79
N THR A 520 -36.93 3.87 8.85
CA THR A 520 -36.51 3.08 10.03
C THR A 520 -35.00 3.18 10.27
N TYR A 521 -34.18 3.22 9.21
CA TYR A 521 -32.72 3.26 9.34
C TYR A 521 -32.26 4.57 9.99
N TYR A 522 -32.81 5.70 9.52
CA TYR A 522 -32.58 7.01 10.09
C TYR A 522 -33.05 7.09 11.54
N SER A 523 -34.25 6.59 11.84
CA SER A 523 -34.75 6.62 13.22
C SER A 523 -33.91 5.78 14.18
N ASN A 524 -33.45 4.60 13.76
CA ASN A 524 -32.61 3.74 14.60
C ASN A 524 -31.20 4.29 14.79
N ARG A 525 -30.64 4.97 13.78
CA ARG A 525 -29.38 5.71 13.93
C ARG A 525 -29.53 6.91 14.87
N ALA A 526 -30.65 7.63 14.79
CA ALA A 526 -30.96 8.70 15.73
C ALA A 526 -31.05 8.20 17.18
N ALA A 527 -31.59 7.00 17.41
CA ALA A 527 -31.57 6.39 18.74
C ALA A 527 -30.15 6.18 19.26
N ALA A 528 -29.23 5.70 18.40
CA ALA A 528 -27.83 5.52 18.77
C ALA A 528 -27.12 6.85 19.05
N TYR A 529 -27.46 7.91 18.30
CA TYR A 529 -26.96 9.25 18.57
C TYR A 529 -27.48 9.86 19.87
N LEU A 530 -28.73 9.58 20.26
CA LEU A 530 -29.27 10.00 21.55
C LEU A 530 -28.48 9.39 22.72
N GLU A 531 -28.12 8.10 22.64
CA GLU A 531 -27.29 7.42 23.66
C GLU A 531 -25.84 7.93 23.68
N LEU A 532 -25.33 8.46 22.55
CA LEU A 532 -24.00 9.06 22.44
C LEU A 532 -23.95 10.55 22.82
N GLY A 533 -25.09 11.17 23.16
CA GLY A 533 -25.16 12.61 23.45
C GLY A 533 -25.03 13.52 22.22
N CYS A 534 -25.10 12.95 21.01
CA CYS A 534 -25.01 13.66 19.74
C CYS A 534 -26.39 14.18 19.32
N TYR A 535 -26.94 15.13 20.08
CA TYR A 535 -28.35 15.54 19.97
C TYR A 535 -28.68 16.26 18.65
N GLN A 536 -27.75 17.02 18.07
CA GLN A 536 -27.96 17.70 16.78
C GLN A 536 -28.11 16.68 15.63
N GLN A 537 -27.20 15.70 15.56
CA GLN A 537 -27.28 14.64 14.56
C GLN A 537 -28.53 13.77 14.73
N ALA A 538 -28.96 13.53 15.98
CA ALA A 538 -30.20 12.82 16.26
C ALA A 538 -31.45 13.58 15.76
N GLU A 539 -31.47 14.91 15.87
CA GLU A 539 -32.55 15.75 15.37
C GLU A 539 -32.64 15.73 13.83
N GLU A 540 -31.50 15.84 13.15
CA GLU A 540 -31.42 15.79 11.69
C GLU A 540 -31.93 14.45 11.14
N ASP A 541 -31.46 13.33 11.71
CA ASP A 541 -31.88 12.00 11.30
C ASP A 541 -33.37 11.75 11.59
N CYS A 542 -33.90 12.22 12.72
CA CYS A 542 -35.33 12.11 12.98
C CYS A 542 -36.16 12.97 12.02
N SER A 543 -35.68 14.16 11.64
CA SER A 543 -36.35 15.01 10.66
C SER A 543 -36.34 14.39 9.27
N LYS A 544 -35.24 13.73 8.89
CA LYS A 544 -35.18 12.95 7.65
C LYS A 544 -36.14 11.76 7.69
N ALA A 545 -36.21 11.01 8.80
CA ALA A 545 -37.16 9.91 8.96
C ALA A 545 -38.63 10.38 8.83
N ILE A 546 -38.98 11.53 9.41
CA ILE A 546 -40.32 12.13 9.31
C ILE A 546 -40.63 12.61 7.89
N SER A 547 -39.63 13.11 7.16
CA SER A 547 -39.80 13.50 5.75
C SER A 547 -40.11 12.31 4.85
N LEU A 548 -39.62 11.12 5.21
CA LEU A 548 -39.84 9.86 4.49
C LEU A 548 -41.17 9.20 4.89
N ASP A 549 -41.47 9.14 6.19
CA ASP A 549 -42.75 8.65 6.71
C ASP A 549 -43.30 9.62 7.79
N LYS A 550 -44.27 10.44 7.36
CA LYS A 550 -44.93 11.43 8.22
C LYS A 550 -45.72 10.81 9.38
N LYS A 551 -46.07 9.52 9.30
CA LYS A 551 -46.82 8.79 10.34
C LYS A 551 -45.90 8.05 11.32
N TYR A 552 -44.58 8.14 11.17
CA TYR A 552 -43.62 7.38 11.98
C TYR A 552 -43.45 7.93 13.40
N VAL A 553 -44.33 7.51 14.31
CA VAL A 553 -44.45 8.00 15.71
C VAL A 553 -43.12 7.97 16.48
N LYS A 554 -42.28 6.92 16.30
CA LYS A 554 -40.99 6.79 17.00
C LYS A 554 -40.00 7.89 16.64
N ALA A 555 -40.03 8.42 15.41
CA ALA A 555 -39.15 9.53 15.03
C ALA A 555 -39.55 10.84 15.71
N TYR A 556 -40.85 11.13 15.86
CA TYR A 556 -41.30 12.30 16.62
C TYR A 556 -40.90 12.23 18.10
N LEU A 557 -41.03 11.05 18.73
CA LEU A 557 -40.62 10.86 20.13
C LEU A 557 -39.11 11.06 20.33
N ARG A 558 -38.30 10.52 19.41
CA ARG A 558 -36.84 10.65 19.43
C ARG A 558 -36.39 12.09 19.14
N ARG A 559 -37.03 12.78 18.18
CA ARG A 559 -36.76 14.20 17.87
C ARG A 559 -37.13 15.12 19.03
N GLY A 560 -38.29 14.91 19.65
CA GLY A 560 -38.70 15.66 20.84
C GLY A 560 -37.73 15.47 22.01
N THR A 561 -37.17 14.28 22.18
CA THR A 561 -36.13 14.01 23.20
C THR A 561 -34.81 14.68 22.85
N ALA A 562 -34.38 14.68 21.58
CA ALA A 562 -33.19 15.41 21.14
C ALA A 562 -33.33 16.92 21.37
N LYS A 563 -34.48 17.50 21.00
CA LYS A 563 -34.80 18.92 21.20
C LYS A 563 -34.90 19.31 22.67
N GLU A 564 -35.45 18.44 23.53
CA GLU A 564 -35.44 18.65 24.98
C GLU A 564 -34.01 18.75 25.53
N SER A 565 -33.09 17.91 25.05
CA SER A 565 -31.66 17.95 25.40
C SER A 565 -30.93 19.17 24.82
N LEU A 566 -31.40 19.70 23.69
CA LEU A 566 -30.91 20.94 23.06
C LEU A 566 -31.56 22.21 23.62
N LEU A 567 -32.41 22.11 24.64
CA LEU A 567 -33.13 23.21 25.29
C LEU A 567 -34.25 23.86 24.42
N PHE A 568 -34.62 23.24 23.30
CA PHE A 568 -35.74 23.66 22.44
C PHE A 568 -37.09 23.09 22.94
N TYR A 569 -37.52 23.56 24.12
CA TYR A 569 -38.65 22.96 24.82
C TYR A 569 -40.00 23.17 24.15
N LYS A 570 -40.22 24.27 23.42
CA LYS A 570 -41.51 24.54 22.76
C LYS A 570 -41.72 23.57 21.60
N GLU A 571 -40.69 23.41 20.78
CA GLU A 571 -40.61 22.53 19.64
C GLU A 571 -40.63 21.05 20.07
N ALA A 572 -39.97 20.71 21.19
CA ALA A 572 -40.04 19.38 21.78
C ALA A 572 -41.48 19.00 22.20
N ILE A 573 -42.23 19.94 22.79
CA ILE A 573 -43.63 19.72 23.17
C ILE A 573 -44.52 19.48 21.95
N GLU A 574 -44.29 20.18 20.83
CA GLU A 574 -45.02 19.98 19.59
C GLU A 574 -44.79 18.59 19.00
N ASP A 575 -43.53 18.12 19.01
CA ASP A 575 -43.16 16.77 18.57
C ASP A 575 -43.78 15.70 19.49
N PHE A 576 -43.80 15.91 20.81
CA PHE A 576 -44.48 15.00 21.75
C PHE A 576 -46.01 14.99 21.59
N LYS A 577 -46.63 16.13 21.27
CA LYS A 577 -48.07 16.19 20.95
C LYS A 577 -48.40 15.44 19.67
N HIS A 578 -47.57 15.57 18.63
CA HIS A 578 -47.75 14.81 17.39
C HIS A 578 -47.61 13.30 17.62
N ALA A 579 -46.65 12.89 18.45
CA ALA A 579 -46.51 11.49 18.84
C ALA A 579 -47.76 10.97 19.59
N LEU A 580 -48.44 11.81 20.38
CA LEU A 580 -49.65 11.45 21.12
C LEU A 580 -50.88 11.25 20.19
N VAL A 581 -51.01 12.05 19.13
CA VAL A 581 -52.15 12.00 18.20
C VAL A 581 -52.08 10.80 17.23
N GLY A 582 -50.87 10.28 16.96
CA GLY A 582 -50.65 9.21 15.98
C GLY A 582 -50.99 7.77 16.45
N HIS A 583 -51.43 7.55 17.69
CA HIS A 583 -51.73 6.23 18.23
C HIS A 583 -53.18 5.78 17.91
N THR A 584 -53.38 4.92 16.91
CA THR A 584 -54.66 4.19 16.73
C THR A 584 -54.79 3.04 17.73
N GLN A 585 -56.00 2.89 18.30
CA GLN A 585 -56.37 1.96 19.38
C GLN A 585 -55.95 0.50 19.14
N ALA A 586 -54.92 0.03 19.85
CA ALA A 586 -54.72 -1.38 20.25
C ALA A 586 -53.42 -1.65 21.06
N VAL A 587 -52.48 -0.69 21.20
CA VAL A 587 -51.21 -0.93 21.94
C VAL A 587 -51.01 0.05 23.09
N VAL A 588 -51.56 -0.33 24.25
CA VAL A 588 -51.12 -0.11 25.64
C VAL A 588 -50.99 1.33 26.18
N SER A 589 -51.86 1.65 27.15
CA SER A 589 -51.98 2.90 27.93
C SER A 589 -50.73 3.39 28.69
N CYS A 590 -49.64 2.61 28.69
CA CYS A 590 -48.40 2.91 29.41
C CYS A 590 -47.56 4.00 28.70
N THR A 591 -47.57 4.04 27.37
CA THR A 591 -46.76 4.98 26.57
C THR A 591 -47.31 6.42 26.58
N ASP A 592 -48.63 6.59 26.55
CA ASP A 592 -49.30 7.89 26.68
C ASP A 592 -48.99 8.59 28.01
N SER A 593 -48.94 7.83 29.11
CA SER A 593 -48.59 8.36 30.44
C SER A 593 -47.16 8.94 30.45
N LEU A 594 -46.23 8.27 29.75
CA LEU A 594 -44.83 8.63 29.64
C LEU A 594 -44.65 9.90 28.77
N ILE A 595 -45.38 9.99 27.66
CA ILE A 595 -45.37 11.16 26.77
C ILE A 595 -45.97 12.38 27.48
N ARG A 596 -47.09 12.22 28.20
CA ARG A 596 -47.69 13.29 29.02
C ARG A 596 -46.74 13.75 30.13
N LYS A 597 -46.00 12.83 30.76
CA LYS A 597 -44.96 13.15 31.75
C LYS A 597 -43.80 13.93 31.12
N LYS A 598 -43.33 13.56 29.92
CA LYS A 598 -42.32 14.31 29.17
C LYS A 598 -42.78 15.73 28.83
N ILE A 599 -44.02 15.90 28.34
CA ILE A 599 -44.60 17.23 28.08
C ILE A 599 -44.63 18.08 29.37
N MET A 600 -45.01 17.51 30.51
CA MET A 600 -45.00 18.22 31.80
C MET A 600 -43.59 18.64 32.22
N ILE A 601 -42.60 17.75 32.09
CA ILE A 601 -41.19 18.01 32.42
C ILE A 601 -40.62 19.12 31.53
N SER A 602 -40.84 19.05 30.21
CA SER A 602 -40.38 20.07 29.28
C SER A 602 -41.06 21.43 29.53
N ARG A 603 -42.35 21.45 29.92
CA ARG A 603 -43.04 22.69 30.36
C ARG A 603 -42.42 23.30 31.61
N ARG A 604 -42.09 22.48 32.62
CA ARG A 604 -41.43 22.94 33.85
C ARG A 604 -40.03 23.49 33.58
N LYS A 605 -39.21 22.77 32.81
CA LYS A 605 -37.85 23.22 32.43
C LYS A 605 -37.88 24.50 31.59
N GLY A 606 -38.78 24.61 30.61
CA GLY A 606 -38.94 25.81 29.80
C GLY A 606 -39.58 27.01 30.53
N ALA A 607 -40.21 26.80 31.69
CA ALA A 607 -40.67 27.88 32.57
C ALA A 607 -39.55 28.35 33.52
N PHE A 608 -38.71 27.42 33.99
CA PHE A 608 -37.53 27.71 34.81
C PHE A 608 -36.51 28.58 34.06
N LEU A 609 -36.14 28.20 32.83
CA LEU A 609 -35.18 28.98 32.01
C LEU A 609 -35.70 30.35 31.59
N ARG A 610 -37.02 30.53 31.46
CA ARG A 610 -37.62 31.85 31.21
C ARG A 610 -37.48 32.78 32.42
N LYS A 611 -37.60 32.23 33.63
CA LYS A 611 -37.39 32.95 34.88
C LYS A 611 -35.93 33.36 35.07
N ASP A 612 -34.98 32.53 34.65
CA ASP A 612 -33.55 32.85 34.68
C ASP A 612 -33.15 33.88 33.60
N PHE A 613 -33.75 33.83 32.40
CA PHE A 613 -33.54 34.85 31.36
C PHE A 613 -34.19 36.20 31.71
N GLU A 614 -35.36 36.21 32.36
CA GLU A 614 -35.98 37.43 32.91
C GLU A 614 -35.19 38.02 34.10
N ASN A 615 -34.45 37.17 34.83
CA ASN A 615 -33.52 37.62 35.88
C ASN A 615 -32.18 38.11 35.30
N ALA A 616 -31.67 37.51 34.22
CA ALA A 616 -30.44 37.95 33.53
C ALA A 616 -30.63 39.25 32.74
N SER A 617 -31.80 39.45 32.13
CA SER A 617 -32.15 40.68 31.41
C SER A 617 -32.43 41.89 32.33
N LYS A 618 -32.52 41.70 33.65
CA LYS A 618 -32.55 42.80 34.64
C LYS A 618 -31.15 43.29 35.06
N VAL A 619 -30.07 42.60 34.65
CA VAL A 619 -28.69 42.93 35.05
C VAL A 619 -27.92 43.70 33.96
N GLU A 620 -28.44 43.76 32.74
CA GLU A 620 -27.85 44.52 31.62
C GLU A 620 -28.82 45.61 31.14
N GLY A 621 -29.00 46.64 31.97
CA GLY A 621 -29.39 47.96 31.50
C GLY A 621 -28.13 48.78 31.24
N GLU A 622 -28.08 49.46 30.10
CA GLU A 622 -27.05 50.41 29.66
C GLU A 622 -25.88 49.85 28.83
N ALA A 623 -26.11 49.69 27.51
CA ALA A 623 -25.21 50.20 26.47
C ALA A 623 -25.91 50.14 25.10
N GLU A 624 -26.16 51.31 24.52
CA GLU A 624 -26.79 51.51 23.22
C GLU A 624 -25.92 51.09 22.02
N VAL A 625 -26.63 50.86 20.92
CA VAL A 625 -26.24 50.44 19.58
C VAL A 625 -25.37 51.48 18.85
N GLY A 626 -24.35 51.04 18.11
CA GLY A 626 -23.77 51.84 17.03
C GLY A 626 -22.59 51.20 16.27
N GLY A 627 -22.80 50.91 14.98
CA GLY A 627 -21.74 50.91 13.95
C GLY A 627 -21.29 49.54 13.43
N GLY A 628 -21.49 49.30 12.13
CA GLY A 628 -21.28 48.01 11.46
C GLY A 628 -19.83 47.64 11.13
N VAL A 629 -19.61 46.34 10.91
CA VAL A 629 -18.33 45.75 10.49
C VAL A 629 -18.27 45.65 8.95
N PRO A 630 -17.16 46.05 8.29
CA PRO A 630 -17.05 46.02 6.85
C PRO A 630 -16.94 44.60 6.28
N GLN A 631 -17.60 44.45 5.13
CA GLN A 631 -17.57 43.31 4.23
C GLN A 631 -16.32 43.39 3.35
N GLU A 632 -15.38 42.43 3.44
CA GLU A 632 -14.65 41.79 2.31
C GLU A 632 -13.41 40.99 2.75
N MET A 633 -13.49 39.65 2.65
CA MET A 633 -12.34 38.78 2.34
C MET A 633 -12.87 37.56 1.57
N ARG A 634 -12.65 37.53 0.25
CA ARG A 634 -13.16 36.47 -0.66
C ARG A 634 -12.29 35.20 -0.62
N ARG A 635 -13.02 34.09 -0.67
CA ARG A 635 -12.67 32.67 -0.86
C ARG A 635 -11.35 32.36 -1.59
N VAL A 636 -10.43 31.67 -0.91
CA VAL A 636 -9.47 30.72 -1.53
C VAL A 636 -10.13 29.34 -1.55
N GLY A 637 -11.10 29.15 -2.43
CA GLY A 637 -11.80 27.88 -2.62
C GLY A 637 -11.24 27.14 -3.83
N ASP A 638 -11.01 25.83 -3.66
CA ASP A 638 -10.85 24.80 -4.71
C ASP A 638 -9.42 24.40 -5.18
N ASN A 639 -8.34 25.19 -4.95
CA ASN A 639 -6.99 24.91 -5.50
C ASN A 639 -5.86 24.57 -4.48
N VAL A 640 -6.20 24.29 -3.22
CA VAL A 640 -5.23 23.99 -2.16
C VAL A 640 -5.31 22.51 -1.76
N VAL A 641 -4.22 21.76 -1.91
CA VAL A 641 -4.14 20.36 -1.46
C VAL A 641 -3.30 20.27 -0.19
N PHE A 642 -3.96 19.91 0.91
CA PHE A 642 -3.29 19.57 2.17
C PHE A 642 -3.08 18.06 2.27
N THR A 643 -1.82 17.62 2.34
CA THR A 643 -1.51 16.21 2.58
C THR A 643 -1.28 15.99 4.09
N ARG A 644 -2.18 15.24 4.74
CA ARG A 644 -2.10 14.95 6.19
C ARG A 644 -1.01 13.90 6.46
N GLY A 645 0.13 14.32 7.02
CA GLY A 645 1.00 13.43 7.78
C GLY A 645 0.37 13.20 9.15
N GLY A 646 -0.12 12.00 9.43
CA GLY A 646 -0.82 11.71 10.68
C GLY A 646 0.09 11.92 11.90
N MET A 647 -0.34 12.77 12.84
CA MET A 647 0.09 12.64 14.24
C MET A 647 -0.44 11.29 14.74
N GLY A 648 0.47 10.34 15.00
CA GLY A 648 0.13 9.03 15.56
C GLY A 648 0.21 7.82 14.62
N GLY A 649 1.15 7.79 13.67
CA GLY A 649 1.45 6.57 12.91
C GLY A 649 2.85 6.61 12.29
N ARG A 650 3.68 5.60 12.54
CA ARG A 650 5.06 5.50 12.00
C ARG A 650 5.02 5.50 10.47
N ILE A 651 5.55 6.58 9.86
CA ILE A 651 5.68 6.73 8.42
C ILE A 651 7.07 6.21 8.00
N SER A 652 7.11 5.32 7.00
CA SER A 652 8.35 4.87 6.34
C SER A 652 8.55 5.62 5.02
N ASP A 653 9.79 5.70 4.53
CA ASP A 653 10.22 6.47 3.34
C ASP A 653 9.36 6.23 2.07
N ARG A 654 8.68 5.07 1.95
CA ARG A 654 7.75 4.77 0.85
C ARG A 654 6.47 5.62 0.83
N ALA A 655 6.09 6.23 1.93
CA ALA A 655 4.86 7.01 2.02
C ALA A 655 5.03 8.43 1.43
N ALA A 656 6.23 9.00 1.40
CA ALA A 656 6.47 10.31 0.81
C ALA A 656 6.41 10.28 -0.73
N GLU A 657 7.04 9.28 -1.36
CA GLU A 657 6.98 9.06 -2.82
C GLU A 657 5.55 8.77 -3.28
N GLY A 658 4.82 7.89 -2.58
CA GLY A 658 3.45 7.53 -2.93
C GLY A 658 2.39 8.61 -2.66
N THR A 659 2.65 9.59 -1.78
CA THR A 659 1.70 10.68 -1.48
C THR A 659 1.78 11.80 -2.51
N ILE A 660 2.97 12.03 -3.08
CA ILE A 660 3.15 12.99 -4.17
C ILE A 660 2.54 12.42 -5.45
N GLU A 661 2.83 11.17 -5.84
CA GLU A 661 2.22 10.56 -7.04
C GLU A 661 0.69 10.40 -6.96
N ARG A 662 0.14 9.94 -5.83
CA ARG A 662 -1.32 9.75 -5.68
C ARG A 662 -2.13 11.05 -5.65
N SER A 663 -1.49 12.19 -5.40
CA SER A 663 -2.16 13.50 -5.40
C SER A 663 -2.37 14.05 -6.81
N TRP A 664 -1.72 13.49 -7.84
CA TRP A 664 -1.90 13.90 -9.24
C TRP A 664 -3.02 13.14 -9.96
N ASP A 665 -3.31 11.90 -9.57
CA ASP A 665 -4.34 11.05 -10.23
C ASP A 665 -5.77 11.26 -9.70
N LYS A 666 -5.98 12.22 -8.78
CA LYS A 666 -7.31 12.57 -8.25
C LYS A 666 -7.61 14.06 -8.41
N VAL A 667 -7.50 14.57 -9.64
CA VAL A 667 -8.16 15.82 -10.02
C VAL A 667 -9.64 15.50 -10.25
N GLY A 668 -10.42 15.55 -9.18
CA GLY A 668 -11.85 15.28 -9.25
C GLY A 668 -12.47 14.82 -7.95
N ILE A 669 -12.17 15.46 -6.81
CA ILE A 669 -12.99 15.32 -5.60
C ILE A 669 -13.22 16.69 -4.99
N SER A 670 -14.45 17.16 -5.15
CA SER A 670 -15.04 18.23 -4.33
C SER A 670 -14.97 17.81 -2.87
N LEU A 671 -14.19 18.53 -2.07
CA LEU A 671 -14.27 18.43 -0.62
C LEU A 671 -15.39 19.36 -0.15
N LYS A 672 -16.53 18.77 0.21
CA LYS A 672 -17.53 19.41 1.07
C LYS A 672 -16.82 19.92 2.32
N GLY A 673 -16.78 21.24 2.46
CA GLY A 673 -16.07 21.95 3.51
C GLY A 673 -16.56 21.57 4.91
N ASP A 674 -15.60 21.19 5.74
CA ASP A 674 -15.75 21.12 7.19
C ASP A 674 -15.69 22.55 7.75
N LYS A 675 -16.85 23.10 8.16
CA LYS A 675 -17.01 24.50 8.58
C LYS A 675 -16.22 24.86 9.86
N GLY A 676 -15.63 23.90 10.57
CA GLY A 676 -14.88 24.11 11.82
C GLY A 676 -13.45 24.65 11.67
N CYS A 677 -12.82 24.54 10.50
CA CYS A 677 -11.45 25.06 10.29
C CYS A 677 -11.43 26.55 9.88
N ARG A 678 -12.54 27.06 9.33
CA ARG A 678 -12.63 28.41 8.75
C ARG A 678 -12.59 29.52 9.80
N GLY A 679 -13.33 29.36 10.90
CA GLY A 679 -13.38 30.35 11.98
C GLY A 679 -12.12 30.43 12.86
N ARG A 680 -11.20 29.45 12.74
CA ARG A 680 -9.94 29.44 13.49
C ARG A 680 -8.82 30.21 12.79
N VAL A 681 -8.84 30.22 11.46
CA VAL A 681 -7.87 30.94 10.62
C VAL A 681 -8.22 32.43 10.55
N GLU A 682 -9.51 32.78 10.50
CA GLU A 682 -9.99 34.18 10.48
C GLU A 682 -9.66 34.93 11.78
N LYS A 683 -9.78 34.28 12.96
CA LYS A 683 -9.37 34.86 14.25
C LYS A 683 -7.85 35.06 14.40
N GLN A 684 -7.05 34.30 13.65
CA GLN A 684 -5.59 34.34 13.73
C GLN A 684 -5.01 35.53 12.94
N ALA A 685 -5.61 35.87 11.79
CA ALA A 685 -5.18 37.00 10.95
C ALA A 685 -5.42 38.38 11.63
N GLU A 686 -6.48 38.54 12.42
CA GLU A 686 -6.71 39.78 13.19
C GLU A 686 -5.73 39.95 14.35
N GLN A 687 -5.33 38.85 15.00
CA GLN A 687 -4.39 38.87 16.13
C GLN A 687 -2.96 39.28 15.72
N TRP A 688 -2.65 39.20 14.42
CA TRP A 688 -1.32 39.47 13.87
C TRP A 688 -1.06 40.96 13.59
N LYS A 689 -2.12 41.76 13.32
CA LYS A 689 -1.99 43.22 13.15
C LYS A 689 -1.59 43.95 14.44
N LEU A 690 -1.90 43.39 15.61
CA LEU A 690 -1.61 43.99 16.92
C LEU A 690 -0.19 43.74 17.44
N SER A 691 0.57 42.80 16.84
CA SER A 691 1.88 42.35 17.35
C SER A 691 3.09 43.15 16.83
N ALA A 692 2.90 43.97 15.78
CA ALA A 692 3.98 44.68 15.09
C ALA A 692 4.57 45.89 15.86
N GLU A 693 3.88 46.42 16.89
CA GLU A 693 4.32 47.61 17.64
C GLU A 693 5.31 47.30 18.79
N SER A 694 5.47 46.03 19.19
CA SER A 694 6.16 45.63 20.43
C SER A 694 7.69 45.47 20.32
N TRP A 695 8.26 45.53 19.10
CA TRP A 695 9.65 45.13 18.83
C TRP A 695 10.76 46.13 19.23
N ARG A 696 10.47 47.30 19.82
CA ARG A 696 11.50 48.34 20.06
C ARG A 696 12.36 48.16 21.32
N THR A 697 12.07 47.20 22.20
CA THR A 697 12.58 47.28 23.60
C THR A 697 13.48 46.14 24.08
N ALA A 698 13.71 45.08 23.30
CA ALA A 698 14.29 43.82 23.80
C ALA A 698 15.77 43.56 23.46
N ALA A 699 16.59 44.58 23.22
CA ALA A 699 18.04 44.43 23.04
C ALA A 699 18.82 45.09 24.20
N ARG A 700 18.96 44.40 25.36
CA ARG A 700 19.98 44.70 26.40
C ARG A 700 20.03 43.64 27.52
N GLY A 701 21.20 43.00 27.67
CA GLY A 701 21.62 42.17 28.83
C GLY A 701 21.84 40.69 28.44
N ARG A 702 22.96 40.00 28.72
CA ARG A 702 24.05 40.17 29.69
C ARG A 702 25.39 39.73 29.09
N ARG A 703 26.46 40.46 29.45
CA ARG A 703 27.86 40.00 29.38
C ARG A 703 28.16 39.17 30.62
N GLY A 704 28.86 38.04 30.42
CA GLY A 704 29.59 37.32 31.46
C GLY A 704 30.87 36.77 30.83
N GLY A 705 32.03 37.26 31.28
CA GLY A 705 33.32 37.04 30.60
C GLY A 705 33.95 35.69 30.91
N VAL A 706 34.64 35.11 29.92
CA VAL A 706 35.74 34.16 30.14
C VAL A 706 36.92 34.50 29.22
N ARG A 707 38.08 34.55 29.87
CA ARG A 707 39.43 34.92 29.42
C ARG A 707 39.88 34.24 28.12
N LYS A 708 40.52 35.02 27.25
CA LYS A 708 41.37 34.54 26.14
C LYS A 708 42.57 33.74 26.69
N LYS A 709 42.73 32.49 26.24
CA LYS A 709 44.04 31.86 26.08
C LYS A 709 44.17 31.40 24.64
N GLY A 710 45.10 32.02 23.92
CA GLY A 710 45.44 31.67 22.57
C GLY A 710 46.22 30.36 22.52
N THR A 711 45.80 29.46 21.65
CA THR A 711 46.69 28.51 20.98
C THR A 711 46.22 28.43 19.52
N LYS A 712 47.07 28.91 18.62
CA LYS A 712 46.93 28.70 17.16
C LYS A 712 47.11 27.21 16.90
N LYS A 713 46.03 26.42 16.89
CA LYS A 713 46.02 25.12 16.21
C LYS A 713 45.54 25.33 14.78
N LYS A 714 46.50 25.38 13.84
CA LYS A 714 46.24 25.07 12.42
C LYS A 714 45.71 23.63 12.39
N MET A 715 44.38 23.45 12.38
CA MET A 715 43.81 22.15 12.00
C MET A 715 44.01 21.98 10.50
N ALA A 716 44.64 20.88 10.12
CA ALA A 716 44.68 20.40 8.75
C ALA A 716 43.25 20.39 8.19
N ARG A 717 43.07 20.90 6.96
CA ARG A 717 41.82 20.79 6.22
C ARG A 717 41.52 19.30 6.02
N SER A 718 40.75 18.69 6.92
CA SER A 718 40.18 17.37 6.72
C SER A 718 39.16 17.43 5.59
N LEU A 719 39.11 16.38 4.77
CA LEU A 719 38.05 16.17 3.78
C LEU A 719 36.68 16.31 4.46
N SER A 720 35.90 17.33 4.10
CA SER A 720 34.53 17.50 4.60
C SER A 720 33.61 16.61 3.78
N LEU A 721 33.00 15.61 4.41
CA LEU A 721 32.07 14.71 3.74
C LEU A 721 30.78 15.45 3.36
N THR A 722 30.34 16.37 4.20
CA THR A 722 29.18 17.23 3.91
C THR A 722 29.48 18.14 2.72
N GLY A 723 30.69 18.72 2.67
CA GLY A 723 31.14 19.52 1.52
C GLY A 723 31.29 18.71 0.23
N SER A 724 31.73 17.45 0.31
CA SER A 724 31.78 16.54 -0.83
C SER A 724 30.38 16.16 -1.32
N ALA A 725 29.43 15.92 -0.41
CA ALA A 725 28.04 15.66 -0.75
C ALA A 725 27.37 16.87 -1.42
N ASP A 726 27.60 18.09 -0.91
CA ASP A 726 27.16 19.34 -1.57
C ASP A 726 27.71 19.46 -3.00
N PHE A 727 29.00 19.12 -3.20
CA PHE A 727 29.62 19.15 -4.53
C PHE A 727 28.98 18.12 -5.49
N LEU A 728 28.65 16.93 -4.99
CA LEU A 728 27.96 15.89 -5.78
C LEU A 728 26.54 16.32 -6.15
N TYR A 729 25.76 16.86 -5.21
CA TYR A 729 24.42 17.37 -5.50
C TYR A 729 24.45 18.54 -6.48
N ARG A 730 25.40 19.46 -6.32
CA ARG A 730 25.58 20.59 -7.24
C ARG A 730 25.90 20.14 -8.67
N SER A 731 26.71 19.10 -8.80
CA SER A 731 27.03 18.45 -10.08
C SER A 731 25.80 17.75 -10.66
N PHE A 732 25.02 17.05 -9.82
CA PHE A 732 23.79 16.37 -10.22
C PHE A 732 22.71 17.33 -10.71
N PHE A 733 22.44 18.42 -9.99
CA PHE A 733 21.48 19.46 -10.42
C PHE A 733 21.90 20.06 -11.77
N SER A 734 23.21 20.30 -11.94
CA SER A 734 23.76 20.81 -13.19
C SER A 734 23.64 19.82 -14.34
N TYR A 735 23.86 18.53 -14.10
CA TYR A 735 23.70 17.47 -15.10
C TYR A 735 22.23 17.24 -15.46
N SER A 736 21.33 17.34 -14.48
CA SER A 736 19.88 17.21 -14.64
C SER A 736 19.20 18.39 -15.37
N GLY A 737 19.98 19.34 -15.89
CA GLY A 737 19.47 20.41 -16.74
C GLY A 737 19.12 21.71 -16.00
N LEU A 738 19.54 21.87 -14.75
CA LEU A 738 19.39 23.12 -13.99
C LEU A 738 20.69 23.94 -13.99
N ARG A 739 20.60 25.24 -13.74
CA ARG A 739 21.74 26.14 -13.51
C ARG A 739 21.53 26.95 -12.23
N SER A 740 22.59 27.14 -11.47
CA SER A 740 22.60 27.97 -10.26
C SER A 740 22.65 29.44 -10.67
N THR A 741 21.69 30.23 -10.18
CA THR A 741 21.56 31.67 -10.48
C THR A 741 21.35 32.45 -9.19
N LYS A 742 21.91 33.66 -9.12
CA LYS A 742 21.64 34.64 -8.06
C LYS A 742 20.96 35.85 -8.66
N THR A 743 19.87 36.25 -8.04
CA THR A 743 19.04 37.36 -8.49
C THR A 743 19.02 38.41 -7.38
N ASP A 744 19.49 39.61 -7.70
CA ASP A 744 19.40 40.76 -6.80
C ASP A 744 17.99 41.35 -6.91
N LEU A 745 17.23 41.29 -5.82
CA LEU A 745 15.87 41.79 -5.75
C LEU A 745 15.81 43.24 -5.26
N GLN A 746 16.97 43.91 -5.21
CA GLN A 746 17.16 45.26 -4.69
C GLN A 746 16.97 45.34 -3.16
N GLU A 747 17.16 46.53 -2.57
CA GLU A 747 17.06 46.78 -1.12
C GLU A 747 17.96 45.88 -0.24
N GLY A 748 19.09 45.42 -0.79
CA GLY A 748 20.04 44.56 -0.09
C GLY A 748 19.54 43.12 0.12
N THR A 749 18.67 42.62 -0.76
CA THR A 749 18.15 41.24 -0.77
C THR A 749 18.59 40.49 -2.03
N VAL A 750 19.28 39.36 -1.86
CA VAL A 750 19.75 38.49 -2.96
C VAL A 750 19.19 37.10 -2.76
N MET A 751 18.50 36.58 -3.77
CA MET A 751 17.95 35.24 -3.78
C MET A 751 18.74 34.33 -4.71
N HIS A 752 19.08 33.13 -4.23
CA HIS A 752 19.66 32.07 -5.04
C HIS A 752 18.58 31.08 -5.47
N CYS A 753 18.64 30.65 -6.73
CA CYS A 753 17.72 29.68 -7.29
C CYS A 753 18.41 28.78 -8.33
N TRP A 754 18.04 27.50 -8.30
CA TRP A 754 18.29 26.60 -9.42
C TRP A 754 17.16 26.73 -10.43
N VAL A 755 17.51 27.24 -11.61
CA VAL A 755 16.56 27.52 -12.70
C VAL A 755 16.85 26.60 -13.89
N PRO A 756 15.88 26.31 -14.77
CA PRO A 756 16.13 25.47 -15.94
C PRO A 756 17.15 26.10 -16.88
N LYS A 757 18.08 25.30 -17.42
CA LYS A 757 19.04 25.76 -18.45
C LYS A 757 18.33 26.21 -19.72
N SER A 758 17.29 25.49 -20.12
CA SER A 758 16.43 25.80 -21.27
C SER A 758 14.97 25.78 -20.82
N HIS A 759 14.28 26.91 -20.92
CA HIS A 759 12.83 26.95 -20.71
C HIS A 759 12.10 26.30 -21.90
N LYS A 760 11.11 25.44 -21.64
CA LYS A 760 10.28 24.82 -22.67
C LYS A 760 8.83 25.32 -22.54
N ALA A 761 8.34 26.03 -23.54
CA ALA A 761 6.98 26.58 -23.54
C ALA A 761 5.88 25.51 -23.39
N SER A 762 6.12 24.29 -23.85
CA SER A 762 5.17 23.16 -23.73
C SER A 762 5.05 22.58 -22.32
N LYS A 763 5.90 22.99 -21.37
CA LYS A 763 5.91 22.47 -20.00
C LYS A 763 5.39 23.52 -19.00
N PRO A 764 4.53 23.14 -18.06
CA PRO A 764 4.15 24.01 -16.95
C PRO A 764 5.32 24.31 -16.00
N ASN A 765 5.29 25.47 -15.34
CA ASN A 765 6.31 25.87 -14.37
C ASN A 765 5.98 25.32 -12.97
N LEU A 766 7.00 24.77 -12.30
CA LEU A 766 6.87 24.18 -10.96
C LEU A 766 7.96 24.74 -10.05
N MET A 767 7.58 25.29 -8.90
CA MET A 767 8.51 25.75 -7.88
C MET A 767 8.49 24.83 -6.66
N LEU A 768 9.68 24.42 -6.21
CA LEU A 768 9.88 23.52 -5.08
C LEU A 768 10.49 24.29 -3.90
N VAL A 769 9.69 24.59 -2.88
CA VAL A 769 10.09 25.42 -1.73
C VAL A 769 10.43 24.53 -0.53
N HIS A 770 11.72 24.45 -0.22
CA HIS A 770 12.22 23.60 0.84
C HIS A 770 11.83 24.11 2.24
N GLY A 771 11.79 23.20 3.22
CA GLY A 771 11.65 23.55 4.64
C GLY A 771 12.98 23.91 5.30
N PHE A 772 13.03 24.02 6.61
CA PHE A 772 14.32 24.15 7.30
C PHE A 772 15.14 22.86 7.11
N GLY A 773 16.23 22.97 6.35
CA GLY A 773 17.12 21.88 5.95
C GLY A 773 18.53 22.42 5.75
N ALA A 774 19.50 21.58 5.34
CA ALA A 774 20.86 22.06 5.07
C ALA A 774 20.89 23.05 3.90
N ASN A 775 20.22 22.73 2.78
CA ASN A 775 19.93 23.61 1.64
C ASN A 775 18.86 22.95 0.74
N ALA A 776 18.40 23.63 -0.30
CA ALA A 776 17.35 23.13 -1.19
C ALA A 776 17.75 21.87 -1.99
N MET A 777 19.05 21.65 -2.23
CA MET A 777 19.51 20.51 -3.04
C MET A 777 19.33 19.17 -2.34
N TRP A 778 19.57 19.14 -1.02
CA TRP A 778 19.41 17.92 -0.22
C TRP A 778 17.95 17.51 -0.11
N GLN A 779 17.03 18.48 -0.14
CA GLN A 779 15.60 18.23 -0.02
C GLN A 779 15.00 17.63 -1.29
N TYR A 780 15.44 18.10 -2.46
CA TYR A 780 14.78 17.77 -3.74
C TYR A 780 15.64 16.98 -4.71
N GLY A 781 16.93 16.71 -4.40
CA GLY A 781 17.85 16.05 -5.31
C GLY A 781 17.32 14.73 -5.85
N ASP A 782 16.80 13.88 -4.97
CA ASP A 782 16.25 12.58 -5.38
C ASP A 782 14.93 12.69 -6.16
N LEU A 783 14.20 13.79 -6.04
CA LEU A 783 12.90 13.99 -6.70
C LEU A 783 13.01 14.60 -8.10
N LEU A 784 14.12 15.28 -8.41
CA LEU A 784 14.27 16.03 -9.67
C LEU A 784 14.07 15.16 -10.92
N HIS A 785 14.61 13.94 -10.95
CA HIS A 785 14.56 13.09 -12.13
C HIS A 785 13.13 12.69 -12.55
N HIS A 786 12.18 12.67 -11.62
CA HIS A 786 10.77 12.41 -11.90
C HIS A 786 10.03 13.66 -12.41
N LEU A 787 10.45 14.85 -11.98
CA LEU A 787 9.73 16.11 -12.24
C LEU A 787 10.23 16.82 -13.51
N MET A 788 11.53 16.79 -13.78
CA MET A 788 12.15 17.45 -14.93
C MET A 788 11.59 17.02 -16.30
N PRO A 789 11.14 15.77 -16.54
CA PRO A 789 10.51 15.39 -17.80
C PRO A 789 9.19 16.12 -18.06
N ARG A 790 8.45 16.52 -17.01
CA ARG A 790 7.09 17.07 -17.11
C ARG A 790 7.00 18.58 -16.87
N TYR A 791 7.93 19.16 -16.11
CA TYR A 791 7.87 20.56 -15.67
C TYR A 791 9.13 21.36 -16.02
N ASN A 792 8.98 22.69 -16.10
CA ASN A 792 10.08 23.63 -15.93
C ASN A 792 10.27 23.85 -14.42
N VAL A 793 11.28 23.21 -13.82
CA VAL A 793 11.44 23.17 -12.36
C VAL A 793 12.35 24.30 -11.86
N TYR A 794 11.90 24.99 -10.80
CA TYR A 794 12.62 26.04 -10.09
C TYR A 794 12.80 25.62 -8.63
N VAL A 795 14.04 25.66 -8.13
CA VAL A 795 14.37 25.27 -6.75
C VAL A 795 15.11 26.42 -6.06
N PRO A 796 14.39 27.36 -5.43
CA PRO A 796 14.98 28.48 -4.69
C PRO A 796 15.55 28.03 -3.34
N ASP A 797 16.61 28.70 -2.88
CA ASP A 797 16.95 28.72 -1.46
C ASP A 797 16.11 29.81 -0.78
N LEU A 798 15.41 29.47 0.31
CA LEU A 798 14.74 30.44 1.18
C LEU A 798 15.75 31.43 1.77
N LEU A 799 15.26 32.62 2.17
CA LEU A 799 16.12 33.61 2.82
C LEU A 799 16.77 33.00 4.05
N PHE A 800 18.05 33.27 4.25
CA PHE A 800 18.89 32.73 5.34
C PHE A 800 19.28 31.25 5.20
N PHE A 801 18.92 30.61 4.09
CA PHE A 801 19.38 29.27 3.70
C PHE A 801 20.24 29.32 2.44
N GLY A 802 21.11 28.32 2.30
CA GLY A 802 21.98 28.16 1.14
C GLY A 802 22.71 29.45 0.77
N GLU A 803 22.49 29.95 -0.44
CA GLU A 803 23.15 31.16 -0.93
C GLU A 803 22.27 32.44 -0.92
N SER A 804 21.03 32.36 -0.42
CA SER A 804 20.09 33.49 -0.29
C SER A 804 20.29 34.30 0.99
N TRP A 805 20.27 35.63 0.92
CA TRP A 805 20.46 36.52 2.08
C TRP A 805 19.80 37.89 1.90
N THR A 806 19.50 38.56 3.01
CA THR A 806 19.01 39.95 3.05
C THR A 806 19.63 40.74 4.20
N ARG A 807 19.74 42.07 4.03
CA ARG A 807 20.08 43.03 5.10
C ARG A 807 18.86 43.58 5.82
N ARG A 808 17.65 43.37 5.31
CA ARG A 808 16.42 43.82 5.97
C ARG A 808 16.24 43.05 7.30
N PRO A 809 15.58 43.64 8.31
CA PRO A 809 15.31 42.97 9.57
C PRO A 809 14.12 41.99 9.51
N ASP A 810 13.29 42.07 8.46
CA ASP A 810 12.07 41.26 8.31
C ASP A 810 12.37 39.77 8.12
N ARG A 811 11.68 38.92 8.87
CA ARG A 811 11.83 37.45 8.88
C ARG A 811 10.51 36.72 8.65
N SER A 812 9.43 37.45 8.38
CA SER A 812 8.10 36.88 8.16
C SER A 812 8.07 35.98 6.92
N GLU A 813 7.21 34.96 6.95
CA GLU A 813 6.89 34.14 5.79
C GLU A 813 6.28 34.98 4.66
N ASP A 814 5.57 36.07 4.98
CA ASP A 814 5.01 36.99 4.01
C ASP A 814 6.11 37.71 3.22
N PHE A 815 7.16 38.16 3.91
CA PHE A 815 8.32 38.75 3.25
C PHE A 815 9.10 37.72 2.41
N GLN A 816 9.23 36.48 2.88
CA GLN A 816 9.84 35.42 2.08
C GLN A 816 9.03 35.08 0.83
N ALA A 817 7.70 35.04 0.95
CA ALA A 817 6.77 34.83 -0.16
C ALA A 817 6.94 35.93 -1.22
N GLN A 818 6.98 37.20 -0.80
CA GLN A 818 7.21 38.34 -1.70
C GLN A 818 8.57 38.24 -2.42
N CYS A 819 9.62 37.81 -1.72
CA CYS A 819 10.94 37.62 -2.32
C CYS A 819 10.95 36.50 -3.37
N LEU A 820 10.26 35.38 -3.09
CA LEU A 820 10.11 34.30 -4.06
C LEU A 820 9.31 34.73 -5.29
N MET A 821 8.24 35.51 -5.12
CA MET A 821 7.48 36.04 -6.25
C MET A 821 8.31 36.96 -7.14
N ARG A 822 9.01 37.94 -6.55
CA ARG A 822 9.91 38.84 -7.29
C ARG A 822 11.04 38.08 -8.01
N LEU A 823 11.53 37.00 -7.40
CA LEU A 823 12.50 36.10 -8.04
C LEU A 823 11.89 35.43 -9.29
N MET A 824 10.65 34.95 -9.21
CA MET A 824 9.97 34.31 -10.35
C MET A 824 9.66 35.32 -11.47
N GLU A 825 9.24 36.53 -11.11
CA GLU A 825 9.05 37.65 -12.05
C GLU A 825 10.35 38.00 -12.77
N ALA A 826 11.46 38.11 -12.04
CA ALA A 826 12.79 38.36 -12.62
C ALA A 826 13.26 37.25 -13.58
N HIS A 827 12.70 36.04 -13.46
CA HIS A 827 12.93 34.93 -14.38
C HIS A 827 11.84 34.79 -15.46
N GLY A 828 10.94 35.76 -15.59
CA GLY A 828 9.91 35.79 -16.64
C GLY A 828 8.79 34.77 -16.45
N VAL A 829 8.53 34.31 -15.23
CA VAL A 829 7.51 33.32 -14.94
C VAL A 829 6.21 34.00 -14.51
N ALA A 830 5.22 34.02 -15.41
CA ALA A 830 3.93 34.67 -15.16
C ALA A 830 2.89 33.77 -14.46
N ARG A 831 3.04 32.44 -14.52
CA ARG A 831 2.17 31.46 -13.84
C ARG A 831 2.96 30.23 -13.43
N LEU A 832 2.70 29.72 -12.22
CA LEU A 832 3.35 28.51 -11.71
C LEU A 832 2.48 27.70 -10.73
N SER A 833 2.85 26.43 -10.56
CA SER A 833 2.42 25.61 -9.41
C SER A 833 3.52 25.58 -8.36
N VAL A 834 3.16 25.52 -7.09
CA VAL A 834 4.10 25.54 -5.96
C VAL A 834 3.94 24.30 -5.08
N VAL A 835 5.05 23.67 -4.72
CA VAL A 835 5.09 22.61 -3.71
C VAL A 835 5.99 23.06 -2.57
N GLY A 836 5.40 23.20 -1.39
CA GLY A 836 6.10 23.61 -0.18
C GLY A 836 6.15 22.48 0.84
N ILE A 837 7.33 22.25 1.42
CA ILE A 837 7.52 21.28 2.50
C ILE A 837 7.79 22.02 3.82
N SER A 838 7.13 21.59 4.90
CA SER A 838 7.40 22.11 6.26
C SER A 838 7.26 23.65 6.28
N TYR A 839 8.30 24.42 6.66
CA TYR A 839 8.25 25.90 6.62
C TYR A 839 7.97 26.43 5.22
N GLY A 840 8.57 25.82 4.21
CA GLY A 840 8.32 26.15 2.82
C GLY A 840 6.87 25.97 2.42
N GLY A 841 6.11 25.11 3.11
CA GLY A 841 4.66 24.98 2.97
C GLY A 841 3.89 26.22 3.44
N PHE A 842 4.29 26.84 4.57
CA PHE A 842 3.69 28.10 5.04
C PHE A 842 4.01 29.25 4.10
N VAL A 843 5.26 29.35 3.64
CA VAL A 843 5.67 30.35 2.63
C VAL A 843 4.87 30.15 1.34
N SER A 844 4.73 28.90 0.87
CA SER A 844 3.95 28.58 -0.35
C SER A 844 2.48 28.91 -0.21
N TYR A 845 1.89 28.70 0.97
CA TYR A 845 0.52 29.08 1.27
C TYR A 845 0.36 30.62 1.25
N SER A 846 1.28 31.34 1.90
CA SER A 846 1.30 32.82 1.89
C SER A 846 1.48 33.37 0.47
N MET A 847 2.32 32.74 -0.38
CA MET A 847 2.43 33.08 -1.80
C MET A 847 1.10 32.93 -2.54
N ALA A 848 0.39 31.83 -2.33
CA ALA A 848 -0.92 31.60 -2.96
C ALA A 848 -1.99 32.59 -2.47
N ALA A 849 -1.94 32.98 -1.19
CA ALA A 849 -2.87 33.94 -0.60
C ALA A 849 -2.63 35.38 -1.08
N GLN A 850 -1.36 35.79 -1.18
CA GLN A 850 -0.98 37.15 -1.60
C GLN A 850 -1.03 37.32 -3.13
N PHE A 851 -0.79 36.26 -3.91
CA PHE A 851 -0.64 36.32 -5.36
C PHE A 851 -1.45 35.24 -6.11
N PRO A 852 -2.79 35.24 -5.94
CA PRO A 852 -3.67 34.20 -6.50
C PRO A 852 -3.65 34.13 -8.03
N GLU A 853 -3.34 35.23 -8.72
CA GLU A 853 -3.27 35.29 -10.19
C GLU A 853 -2.02 34.59 -10.76
N MET A 854 -0.94 34.51 -9.98
CA MET A 854 0.33 33.92 -10.41
C MET A 854 0.48 32.46 -9.96
N VAL A 855 -0.10 32.10 -8.80
CA VAL A 855 -0.03 30.74 -8.23
C VAL A 855 -1.29 29.96 -8.58
N GLU A 856 -1.18 29.02 -9.52
CA GLU A 856 -2.32 28.22 -9.99
C GLU A 856 -2.73 27.14 -8.99
N LYS A 857 -1.74 26.43 -8.44
CA LYS A 857 -1.93 25.29 -7.53
C LYS A 857 -0.86 25.34 -6.44
N VAL A 858 -1.27 25.05 -5.22
CA VAL A 858 -0.35 24.90 -4.08
C VAL A 858 -0.53 23.55 -3.42
N VAL A 859 0.61 22.87 -3.21
CA VAL A 859 0.68 21.62 -2.46
C VAL A 859 1.47 21.87 -1.20
N VAL A 860 0.85 21.63 -0.05
CA VAL A 860 1.46 21.81 1.27
C VAL A 860 1.72 20.43 1.89
N CYS A 861 3.01 20.11 2.06
CA CYS A 861 3.48 18.81 2.54
C CYS A 861 4.15 18.93 3.91
N CYS A 862 3.78 18.06 4.85
CA CYS A 862 4.43 17.93 6.16
C CYS A 862 4.52 19.25 6.97
N SER A 863 3.56 20.15 6.79
CA SER A 863 3.45 21.42 7.54
C SER A 863 2.44 21.25 8.68
N GLY A 864 2.94 21.00 9.89
CA GLY A 864 2.14 20.83 11.11
C GLY A 864 2.18 22.07 12.02
N VAL A 865 1.13 22.27 12.82
CA VAL A 865 0.83 23.46 13.65
C VAL A 865 1.80 23.59 14.84
N CYS A 866 2.03 24.83 15.29
CA CYS A 866 2.80 25.23 16.48
C CYS A 866 2.37 24.47 17.75
N LEU A 867 3.35 23.98 18.52
CA LEU A 867 3.14 23.48 19.89
C LEU A 867 2.78 24.66 20.79
N GLU A 868 1.62 24.60 21.45
CA GLU A 868 1.26 25.48 22.56
C GLU A 868 1.74 24.88 23.89
N GLU A 869 1.81 25.70 24.95
CA GLU A 869 2.17 25.21 26.30
C GLU A 869 1.26 24.08 26.80
N LYS A 870 0.00 24.06 26.35
CA LYS A 870 -0.93 22.97 26.67
C LYS A 870 -0.51 21.64 26.02
N ASP A 871 0.01 21.68 24.80
CA ASP A 871 0.40 20.49 24.04
C ASP A 871 1.68 19.86 24.62
N LEU A 872 2.58 20.69 25.16
CA LEU A 872 3.74 20.26 25.95
C LEU A 872 3.31 19.63 27.27
N LYS A 873 2.32 20.20 27.97
CA LYS A 873 1.73 19.62 29.19
C LYS A 873 1.01 18.29 28.94
N GLU A 874 0.47 18.09 27.75
CA GLU A 874 -0.17 16.85 27.31
C GLU A 874 0.83 15.78 26.80
N GLY A 875 2.14 16.07 26.84
CA GLY A 875 3.20 15.09 26.58
C GLY A 875 3.48 14.85 25.08
N LEU A 876 3.06 15.75 24.18
CA LEU A 876 3.36 15.64 22.74
C LEU A 876 4.86 15.85 22.41
N PHE A 877 5.61 16.52 23.28
CA PHE A 877 7.07 16.68 23.22
C PHE A 877 7.62 16.77 24.65
N GLU A 878 8.33 15.75 25.13
CA GLU A 878 8.89 15.72 26.50
C GLU A 878 10.17 16.57 26.58
N VAL A 879 10.04 17.84 26.93
CA VAL A 879 11.11 18.84 27.11
C VAL A 879 10.73 19.79 28.25
N ALA A 880 11.71 20.34 28.96
CA ALA A 880 11.45 21.13 30.17
C ALA A 880 10.88 22.52 29.88
N ASP A 881 11.30 23.16 28.78
CA ASP A 881 10.86 24.50 28.37
C ASP A 881 11.14 24.81 26.88
N LEU A 882 10.75 26.01 26.43
CA LEU A 882 10.93 26.50 25.06
C LEU A 882 12.42 26.75 24.68
N GLU A 883 13.30 27.02 25.65
CA GLU A 883 14.74 27.19 25.38
C GLU A 883 15.41 25.85 25.07
N GLU A 884 15.01 24.78 25.75
CA GLU A 884 15.45 23.43 25.46
C GLU A 884 15.01 22.97 24.06
N VAL A 885 13.75 23.25 23.69
CA VAL A 885 13.22 23.02 22.34
C VAL A 885 14.08 23.71 21.28
N ALA A 886 14.40 24.98 21.48
CA ALA A 886 15.25 25.75 20.58
C ALA A 886 16.64 25.11 20.42
N SER A 887 17.22 24.63 21.53
CA SER A 887 18.56 24.01 21.55
C SER A 887 18.62 22.67 20.81
N ILE A 888 17.51 21.91 20.78
CA ILE A 888 17.39 20.63 20.08
C ILE A 888 17.14 20.87 18.58
N LEU A 889 16.26 21.81 18.23
CA LEU A 889 15.92 22.13 16.84
C LEU A 889 17.06 22.84 16.09
N MET A 890 17.89 23.60 16.80
CA MET A 890 19.09 24.26 16.26
C MET A 890 20.37 23.68 16.90
N PRO A 891 20.68 22.40 16.64
CA PRO A 891 21.67 21.67 17.40
C PRO A 891 23.07 22.25 17.19
N GLN A 892 23.66 22.73 18.28
CA GLN A 892 25.02 23.27 18.30
C GLN A 892 26.08 22.21 18.65
N THR A 893 25.65 21.01 19.03
CA THR A 893 26.50 19.88 19.43
C THR A 893 26.02 18.58 18.77
N PRO A 894 26.92 17.62 18.53
CA PRO A 894 26.55 16.28 18.03
C PRO A 894 25.50 15.58 18.89
N GLN A 895 25.50 15.82 20.20
CA GLN A 895 24.53 15.22 21.12
C GLN A 895 23.12 15.74 20.86
N LYS A 896 22.96 17.07 20.78
CA LYS A 896 21.67 17.69 20.43
C LYS A 896 21.21 17.32 19.02
N LEU A 897 22.13 17.13 18.07
CA LEU A 897 21.78 16.64 16.74
C LEU A 897 21.31 15.17 16.76
N ARG A 898 21.87 14.31 17.62
CA ARG A 898 21.36 12.94 17.82
C ARG A 898 19.97 12.94 18.46
N GLU A 899 19.72 13.81 19.43
CA GLU A 899 18.39 14.00 20.03
C GLU A 899 17.39 14.41 18.96
N LEU A 900 17.72 15.41 18.14
CA LEU A 900 16.92 15.85 17.02
C LEU A 900 16.61 14.71 16.04
N ILE A 901 17.61 13.91 15.65
CA ILE A 901 17.44 12.74 14.76
C ILE A 901 16.46 11.70 15.36
N LYS A 902 16.42 11.54 16.69
CA LYS A 902 15.49 10.61 17.34
C LYS A 902 14.03 11.08 17.25
N PHE A 903 13.80 12.39 17.38
CA PHE A 903 12.46 12.97 17.22
C PHE A 903 11.98 12.94 15.77
N ALA A 904 12.92 12.96 14.84
CA ALA A 904 12.68 13.16 13.42
C ALA A 904 12.43 11.90 12.61
N PHE A 905 13.16 10.83 12.91
CA PHE A 905 13.16 9.63 12.11
C PHE A 905 12.39 8.52 12.83
N ALA A 906 11.40 7.93 12.16
CA ALA A 906 10.68 6.77 12.67
C ALA A 906 11.60 5.57 12.97
N LYS A 907 12.78 5.52 12.32
CA LYS A 907 13.90 4.62 12.60
C LYS A 907 15.23 5.40 12.55
N PRO A 908 15.69 5.99 13.66
CA PRO A 908 16.92 6.77 13.64
C PRO A 908 18.12 5.86 13.38
N VAL A 909 19.04 6.32 12.51
CA VAL A 909 20.30 5.60 12.22
C VAL A 909 21.14 5.55 13.49
N LYS A 910 21.35 4.34 14.02
CA LYS A 910 22.17 4.12 15.22
C LYS A 910 23.65 4.11 14.84
N GLY A 911 24.48 4.79 15.65
CA GLY A 911 25.93 4.64 15.57
C GLY A 911 26.68 5.63 14.68
N VAL A 912 26.06 6.70 14.16
CA VAL A 912 26.79 7.75 13.40
C VAL A 912 27.92 8.33 14.25
N PRO A 913 29.20 8.28 13.84
CA PRO A 913 30.29 8.90 14.60
C PRO A 913 30.13 10.41 14.81
N SER A 914 30.52 10.91 15.99
CA SER A 914 30.37 12.33 16.36
C SER A 914 31.17 13.29 15.46
N CYS A 915 32.20 12.81 14.77
CA CYS A 915 32.95 13.60 13.80
C CYS A 915 32.11 13.99 12.57
N PHE A 916 31.24 13.11 12.06
CA PHE A 916 30.36 13.42 10.93
C PHE A 916 29.23 14.39 11.33
N LEU A 917 28.67 14.20 12.52
CA LEU A 917 27.69 15.13 13.08
C LEU A 917 28.32 16.52 13.31
N SER A 918 29.59 16.57 13.73
CA SER A 918 30.34 17.82 13.88
C SER A 918 30.64 18.49 12.53
N ASP A 919 31.00 17.71 11.50
CA ASP A 919 31.19 18.20 10.13
C ASP A 919 29.89 18.82 9.58
N TYR A 920 28.75 18.13 9.75
CA TYR A 920 27.44 18.64 9.37
C TYR A 920 27.07 19.95 10.10
N ILE A 921 27.26 20.01 11.43
CA ILE A 921 27.02 21.23 12.22
C ILE A 921 27.98 22.36 11.79
N HIS A 922 29.24 22.04 11.46
CA HIS A 922 30.23 23.03 11.04
C HIS A 922 29.93 23.62 9.67
N VAL A 923 29.55 22.78 8.69
CA VAL A 923 29.10 23.24 7.37
C VAL A 923 27.83 24.09 7.51
N ARG A 924 26.84 23.65 8.31
CA ARG A 924 25.62 24.43 8.61
C ARG A 924 25.94 25.77 9.31
N ARG A 925 26.88 25.80 10.26
CA ARG A 925 27.32 27.04 10.94
C ARG A 925 27.94 28.05 10.00
N ARG A 926 28.61 27.61 8.93
CA ARG A 926 29.16 28.50 7.90
C ARG A 926 28.07 29.25 7.12
N PHE A 927 26.88 28.64 6.99
CA PHE A 927 25.68 29.25 6.44
C PHE A 927 24.98 30.17 7.46
N LEU A 928 24.83 29.73 8.73
CA LEU A 928 24.19 30.52 9.80
C LEU A 928 25.03 31.71 10.30
N TYR A 929 26.36 31.69 10.22
CA TYR A 929 27.23 32.81 10.69
C TYR A 929 27.04 34.11 9.89
N ARG A 930 26.40 34.07 8.71
CA ARG A 930 26.01 35.28 7.96
C ARG A 930 24.89 36.07 8.64
N ILE A 931 24.13 35.46 9.56
CA ILE A 931 23.07 36.10 10.34
C ILE A 931 23.67 37.08 11.39
N SER A 932 24.84 36.77 11.96
CA SER A 932 25.44 37.55 13.06
C SER A 932 26.42 38.66 12.60
N CYS A 933 26.87 38.66 11.34
CA CYS A 933 27.84 39.65 10.85
C CYS A 933 27.23 41.02 10.45
N SER A 934 25.90 41.19 10.42
CA SER A 934 25.29 42.49 10.12
C SER A 934 25.29 43.46 11.32
N GLU A 935 25.40 42.96 12.56
CA GLU A 935 25.32 43.79 13.78
C GLU A 935 26.64 44.46 14.20
N LYS A 936 27.78 44.14 13.56
CA LYS A 936 29.11 44.63 14.03
C LYS A 936 29.64 45.88 13.33
N ARG A 937 28.85 46.58 12.52
CA ARG A 937 29.31 47.77 11.77
C ARG A 937 28.37 48.98 11.85
N THR A 938 27.98 49.43 13.04
CA THR A 938 27.56 50.83 13.27
C THR A 938 27.78 51.21 14.73
N ASN A 939 28.90 51.89 15.01
CA ASN A 939 29.12 52.64 16.23
C ASN A 939 28.52 54.05 16.04
N SER A 940 27.44 54.39 16.73
CA SER A 940 27.18 55.76 17.23
C SER A 940 25.86 55.86 18.00
N CYS A 941 25.88 56.66 19.07
CA CYS A 941 24.76 57.29 19.77
C CYS A 941 24.08 56.55 20.96
N PHE A 942 24.59 56.97 22.11
CA PHE A 942 24.00 57.11 23.45
C PHE A 942 22.57 57.72 23.50
N ASN A 943 21.96 57.60 24.70
CA ASN A 943 20.79 58.29 25.24
C ASN A 943 19.37 57.76 24.93
N CYS A 944 18.86 56.91 25.83
CA CYS A 944 17.67 57.27 26.62
C CYS A 944 17.55 56.28 27.80
N ARG A 945 17.88 56.76 29.00
CA ARG A 945 17.94 56.02 30.26
C ARG A 945 17.13 56.79 31.29
N GLN A 946 15.81 56.94 31.10
CA GLN A 946 14.90 57.50 32.11
C GLN A 946 13.44 57.41 31.63
N LYS A 947 12.74 56.33 32.01
CA LYS A 947 11.27 56.19 32.21
C LYS A 947 10.87 54.71 32.15
N ALA A 948 11.23 53.97 33.20
CA ALA A 948 10.66 52.65 33.50
C ALA A 948 10.94 52.32 34.97
N ARG A 949 10.39 53.16 35.87
CA ARG A 949 10.20 52.85 37.28
C ARG A 949 8.76 53.22 37.60
N GLN A 950 7.84 52.33 37.25
CA GLN A 950 6.58 52.08 37.96
C GLN A 950 5.76 51.04 37.20
N ASN A 951 5.26 50.06 37.96
CA ASN A 951 4.25 49.08 37.64
C ASN A 951 4.65 47.90 36.72
N THR A 952 5.43 47.03 37.35
CA THR A 952 5.33 45.57 37.19
C THR A 952 4.00 45.05 37.73
N GLN A 953 3.18 44.44 36.88
CA GLN A 953 2.39 43.23 37.17
C GLN A 953 1.52 42.91 35.94
N ASP A 954 2.05 42.11 35.04
CA ASP A 954 1.35 40.96 34.47
C ASP A 954 2.32 40.20 33.56
N ARG A 955 2.54 38.94 33.91
CA ARG A 955 3.42 37.99 33.20
C ARG A 955 2.53 37.03 32.43
N THR A 956 2.42 37.23 31.12
CA THR A 956 2.23 36.17 30.12
C THR A 956 2.51 36.77 28.75
N GLY A 957 3.50 36.23 28.02
CA GLY A 957 3.93 36.77 26.73
C GLY A 957 4.61 35.71 25.89
N TYR A 958 3.80 35.02 25.10
CA TYR A 958 4.13 33.88 24.23
C TYR A 958 5.04 34.25 23.06
N VAL A 959 6.04 33.40 22.76
CA VAL A 959 6.89 33.47 21.57
C VAL A 959 6.54 32.30 20.64
N ASN A 960 5.83 32.60 19.55
CA ASN A 960 5.48 31.64 18.48
C ASN A 960 6.50 31.72 17.35
N TYR A 961 7.54 30.88 17.33
CA TYR A 961 8.34 30.57 16.14
C TYR A 961 9.15 29.27 16.34
N PHE A 962 8.51 28.09 16.27
CA PHE A 962 9.24 26.82 16.26
C PHE A 962 8.46 25.74 15.52
N ASN A 963 9.02 25.22 14.42
CA ASN A 963 9.20 23.79 14.16
C ASN A 963 9.38 23.47 12.67
N CYS A 964 10.61 23.55 12.17
CA CYS A 964 10.96 22.87 10.94
C CYS A 964 12.39 22.35 11.05
N PHE A 965 12.54 21.04 11.00
CA PHE A 965 13.64 20.32 10.38
C PHE A 965 13.01 19.00 9.90
N PHE A 966 13.54 18.37 8.85
CA PHE A 966 13.16 17.07 8.25
C PHE A 966 12.19 17.08 7.05
N LEU A 967 12.73 16.94 5.83
CA LEU A 967 13.06 15.59 5.32
C LEU A 967 14.56 15.48 5.05
#